data_AF-A0A2S6ANJ1-F1
#
_entry.id   AF-A0A2S6ANJ1-F1
#
_cell.length_a   1.000
_cell.length_b   1.000
_cell.length_c   1.000
_cell.angle_alpha   90.00
_cell.angle_beta   90.00
_cell.angle_gamma   90.00
#
_symmetry.space_group_name_H-M   'P 1'
#
loop_
_entity.id
_entity.type
_entity.pdbx_description
1 polymer ?
#
loop_
_entity_poly.entity_id
_entity_poly.type
_entity_poly.pdbx_seq_one_letter_code
_entity_poly.pdbx_strand_id
1 'polypeptide(L)'
;MLHGLWSPGSGLVLWRPPGAAAQLDTGGELPDPLGTIARTARFRHRVRVLVAGDSGPEVAEVRGHALAPEVAAQVLTQPLPETTVAADLRFLAHAARGLRRWVRAGRIVPELHRADGEWWVRWRLVGGRRQRAWLAELAAAMPPALRVPDARSAASILEVFVAELADPLVRLELSVREPSHPLTAALVAEVPLESGSHRVASVLDEWRASLTAGEPELVLRLLEPDDDPDDDPQAVDALWRLEVCLRSEGEAPQPVPIQGDPALIRLAGEKVAAAIQAYPRLQQVPRDPYGMDFLLPTPVVQELVAHAAHELRSAGVHLMLPRAWRIVSPSMRLRVQSPAATETAVGLSGLLSYRWELALGDTVLTPAEMGRLIQAKSDLVRLRGHWVQADQRSLAAAAAYLEGKVDERPATLTQLLGEIAATQVRQVPIEEVTATGWVRELFDGVHSGDPVDPPAGLKAQLRPYQLRGLSWLATMSRLGCGAILADDMGLGKTVQVLALLLHENESPATASVPGPTLLVCPMSVVGNWQREAERFAPGLRVLVHHGSSRRSGPELDAAVADSDLVLTTYALLARDVEELKRQPWEHVVLDEAQHIKNAGTRQARAARAIPARHRLALTGTPVENRLEELRSILDFAAPNVLGKPSEFHARFAVPIEREHDENAVSRLRAVTAPFVLRRVKTDPAVISDLPEKFEMTVRANLTVEQAALYQAVVDDMLAQLKASRATGSSAVNMARRGAVLAALTRLKQVCNHPAHYLGDGSALLRRGRHRSGKLALVEDVLESVLAEGERALLFTQFREFGDLITPYLSERFGTAIPFLHGGVAKKRRDGMVERFAEPDGPPIMVLSLKAGGTGLNLTAANHVVHLDRWWNPAVENQATDRAFRIGQRRDVQVRKLVCVDTIEERIDDMLTGKQELASLTVGTGENWITELSTDELRDLFMLGAEAVGE
;
A
#
# COMPACT_ATOMS: atom_id res chain seq x y z
N MET A 1 22.04 36.73 -19.39
CA MET A 1 20.57 36.78 -19.51
C MET A 1 20.04 37.95 -18.71
N LEU A 2 18.85 38.46 -19.06
CA LEU A 2 18.16 39.51 -18.31
C LEU A 2 17.26 38.87 -17.24
N HIS A 3 17.36 39.37 -16.01
CA HIS A 3 16.56 38.93 -14.86
C HIS A 3 15.52 39.97 -14.49
N GLY A 4 14.52 39.57 -13.71
CA GLY A 4 13.40 40.41 -13.30
C GLY A 4 12.94 40.09 -11.88
N LEU A 5 12.65 41.14 -11.12
CA LEU A 5 12.10 41.07 -9.77
C LEU A 5 10.89 42.01 -9.68
N TRP A 6 9.83 41.62 -8.99
CA TRP A 6 8.75 42.56 -8.68
C TRP A 6 9.04 43.28 -7.36
N SER A 7 9.11 44.61 -7.40
CA SER A 7 9.34 45.46 -6.22
C SER A 7 8.07 46.25 -5.91
N PRO A 8 7.42 46.02 -4.76
CA PRO A 8 6.24 46.77 -4.32
C PRO A 8 6.43 48.29 -4.46
N GLY A 9 5.48 48.97 -5.10
CA GLY A 9 5.49 50.42 -5.36
C GLY A 9 6.49 50.90 -6.42
N SER A 10 7.43 50.05 -6.88
CA SER A 10 8.40 50.39 -7.94
C SER A 10 8.18 49.61 -9.24
N GLY A 11 7.33 48.58 -9.23
CA GLY A 11 7.00 47.75 -10.38
C GLY A 11 8.07 46.70 -10.70
N LEU A 12 8.29 46.44 -11.99
CA LEU A 12 9.24 45.43 -12.46
C LEU A 12 10.66 45.97 -12.45
N VAL A 13 11.55 45.41 -11.63
CA VAL A 13 12.97 45.74 -11.63
C VAL A 13 13.74 44.73 -12.48
N LEU A 14 14.28 45.21 -13.60
CA LEU A 14 15.17 44.43 -14.47
C LEU A 14 16.61 44.51 -13.95
N TRP A 15 17.33 43.40 -13.89
CA TRP A 15 18.71 43.37 -13.42
C TRP A 15 19.58 42.39 -14.21
N ARG A 16 20.90 42.49 -14.02
CA ARG A 16 21.90 41.62 -14.65
C ARG A 16 22.90 41.10 -13.61
N PRO A 17 23.47 39.90 -13.79
CA PRO A 17 24.47 39.37 -12.88
C PRO A 17 25.74 40.24 -12.85
N PRO A 18 26.46 40.27 -11.72
CA PRO A 18 27.77 40.94 -11.63
C PRO A 18 28.75 40.41 -12.68
N GLY A 19 29.46 41.30 -13.39
CA GLY A 19 30.44 40.91 -14.42
C GLY A 19 29.88 40.73 -15.84
N ALA A 20 28.56 40.87 -16.05
CA ALA A 20 27.98 40.89 -17.39
C ALA A 20 28.40 42.15 -18.19
N ALA A 21 28.70 42.00 -19.49
CA ALA A 21 29.10 43.09 -20.37
C ALA A 21 28.07 44.25 -20.38
N ALA A 22 28.56 45.49 -20.52
CA ALA A 22 27.74 46.71 -20.47
C ALA A 22 26.67 46.76 -21.59
N GLN A 23 26.97 46.21 -22.76
CA GLN A 23 26.04 46.03 -23.87
C GLN A 23 25.68 44.54 -23.99
N LEU A 24 24.39 44.25 -24.12
CA LEU A 24 23.93 42.91 -24.50
C LEU A 24 24.32 42.70 -25.96
N ASP A 25 25.16 41.70 -26.24
CA ASP A 25 25.33 41.19 -27.61
C ASP A 25 24.05 40.41 -27.97
N THR A 26 23.02 41.14 -28.42
CA THR A 26 21.72 40.55 -28.78
C THR A 26 21.80 39.94 -30.17
N GLY A 27 22.46 38.78 -30.29
CA GLY A 27 22.39 37.93 -31.49
C GLY A 27 21.01 37.29 -31.74
N GLY A 28 19.94 37.87 -31.21
CA GLY A 28 18.52 37.49 -31.34
C GLY A 28 17.62 38.54 -30.69
N GLU A 29 16.66 39.08 -31.45
CA GLU A 29 15.87 40.28 -31.14
C GLU A 29 15.00 40.12 -29.87
N LEU A 30 15.31 40.87 -28.80
CA LEU A 30 14.35 41.12 -27.71
C LEU A 30 13.21 41.99 -28.26
N PRO A 31 11.93 41.64 -28.02
CA PRO A 31 10.80 42.43 -28.52
C PRO A 31 10.74 43.82 -27.87
N ASP A 32 10.30 44.83 -28.61
CA ASP A 32 10.07 46.17 -28.05
C ASP A 32 8.74 46.22 -27.27
N PRO A 33 8.69 46.88 -26.09
CA PRO A 33 9.66 47.87 -25.62
C PRO A 33 10.85 47.30 -24.83
N LEU A 34 10.88 46.00 -24.51
CA LEU A 34 11.93 45.39 -23.69
C LEU A 34 13.33 45.49 -24.33
N GLY A 35 13.43 45.30 -25.65
CA GLY A 35 14.69 45.44 -26.39
C GLY A 35 15.27 46.86 -26.29
N THR A 36 14.44 47.87 -26.54
CA THR A 36 14.83 49.29 -26.40
C THR A 36 15.18 49.67 -24.96
N ILE A 37 14.42 49.20 -23.97
CA ILE A 37 14.73 49.40 -22.54
C ILE A 37 16.09 48.74 -22.21
N ALA A 38 16.31 47.50 -22.62
CA ALA A 38 17.55 46.79 -22.31
C ALA A 38 18.81 47.45 -22.91
N ARG A 39 18.68 48.19 -24.02
CA ARG A 39 19.77 48.97 -24.65
C ARG A 39 20.00 50.33 -24.01
N THR A 40 18.95 51.00 -23.53
CA THR A 40 18.99 52.41 -23.08
C THR A 40 19.00 52.56 -21.55
N ALA A 41 18.58 51.53 -20.82
CA ALA A 41 18.44 51.54 -19.37
C ALA A 41 19.78 51.77 -18.67
N ARG A 42 19.78 52.74 -17.75
CA ARG A 42 20.86 52.92 -16.78
C ARG A 42 20.48 52.16 -15.50
N PHE A 43 21.09 51.00 -15.26
CA PHE A 43 20.89 50.17 -14.08
C PHE A 43 21.48 50.86 -12.84
N ARG A 44 20.67 51.71 -12.19
CA ARG A 44 21.11 52.60 -11.09
C ARG A 44 20.52 52.21 -9.73
N HIS A 45 19.37 51.53 -9.69
CA HIS A 45 18.71 51.16 -8.45
C HIS A 45 19.42 49.94 -7.85
N ARG A 46 19.73 49.95 -6.55
CA ARG A 46 20.28 48.79 -5.86
C ARG A 46 19.11 47.96 -5.36
N VAL A 47 19.08 46.68 -5.72
CA VAL A 47 18.07 45.71 -5.24
C VAL A 47 18.78 44.47 -4.73
N ARG A 48 18.24 43.88 -3.67
CA ARG A 48 18.71 42.62 -3.13
C ARG A 48 18.01 41.50 -3.87
N VAL A 49 18.76 40.49 -4.30
CA VAL A 49 18.26 39.31 -5.01
C VAL A 49 18.90 38.06 -4.44
N LEU A 50 18.22 36.92 -4.54
CA LEU A 50 18.81 35.63 -4.19
C LEU A 50 19.51 35.07 -5.43
N VAL A 51 20.81 34.85 -5.37
CA VAL A 51 21.62 34.25 -6.45
C VAL A 51 22.15 32.90 -6.02
N ALA A 52 22.47 32.04 -6.99
CA ALA A 52 23.17 30.80 -6.69
C ALA A 52 24.62 31.13 -6.30
N GLY A 53 25.01 30.81 -5.07
CA GLY A 53 26.38 30.85 -4.57
C GLY A 53 26.97 29.45 -4.43
N ASP A 54 28.27 29.37 -4.18
CA ASP A 54 29.02 28.11 -4.13
C ASP A 54 28.59 27.20 -2.95
N SER A 55 27.91 27.77 -1.94
CA SER A 55 27.46 27.08 -0.73
C SER A 55 25.93 27.00 -0.58
N GLY A 56 25.18 27.47 -1.59
CA GLY A 56 23.72 27.57 -1.55
C GLY A 56 23.21 28.94 -2.04
N PRO A 57 21.92 29.25 -1.87
CA PRO A 57 21.37 30.53 -2.28
C PRO A 57 21.88 31.67 -1.39
N GLU A 58 22.54 32.66 -1.97
CA GLU A 58 23.11 33.81 -1.26
C GLU A 58 22.39 35.11 -1.66
N VAL A 59 22.24 36.04 -0.72
CA VAL A 59 21.65 37.35 -1.01
C VAL A 59 22.73 38.29 -1.56
N ALA A 60 22.58 38.71 -2.81
CA ALA A 60 23.47 39.66 -3.47
C ALA A 60 22.76 41.00 -3.73
N GLU A 61 23.50 42.10 -3.61
CA GLU A 61 23.02 43.43 -4.02
C GLU A 61 23.41 43.68 -5.48
N VAL A 62 22.41 43.78 -6.35
CA VAL A 62 22.58 43.98 -7.79
C VAL A 62 22.04 45.33 -8.24
N ARG A 63 22.57 45.83 -9.36
CA ARG A 63 22.05 47.05 -9.99
C ARG A 63 20.89 46.69 -10.92
N GLY A 64 19.73 47.28 -10.65
CA GLY A 64 18.49 47.15 -11.37
C GLY A 64 18.03 48.44 -12.04
N HIS A 65 17.09 48.28 -12.97
CA HIS A 65 16.34 49.35 -13.63
C HIS A 65 14.85 49.08 -13.39
N ALA A 66 14.18 49.99 -12.66
CA ALA A 66 12.77 49.85 -12.33
C ALA A 66 11.90 50.32 -13.50
N LEU A 67 10.87 49.54 -13.81
CA LEU A 67 9.83 49.83 -14.77
C LEU A 67 8.51 49.99 -14.03
N ALA A 68 7.84 51.11 -14.27
CA ALA A 68 6.51 51.34 -13.73
C ALA A 68 5.52 50.24 -14.20
N PRO A 69 4.50 49.89 -13.39
CA PRO A 69 3.56 48.81 -13.70
C PRO A 69 2.94 48.87 -15.10
N GLU A 70 2.73 50.05 -15.66
CA GLU A 70 2.17 50.29 -16.99
C GLU A 70 3.10 49.75 -18.09
N VAL A 71 4.39 50.08 -17.99
CA VAL A 71 5.43 49.60 -18.91
C VAL A 71 5.69 48.11 -18.66
N ALA A 72 5.64 47.67 -17.40
CA ALA A 72 5.81 46.26 -17.03
C ALA A 72 4.71 45.38 -17.64
N ALA A 73 3.46 45.84 -17.67
CA ALA A 73 2.34 45.11 -18.29
C ALA A 73 2.56 44.88 -19.79
N GLN A 74 3.09 45.88 -20.50
CA GLN A 74 3.44 45.76 -21.92
C GLN A 74 4.58 44.75 -22.14
N VAL A 75 5.62 44.79 -21.30
CA VAL A 75 6.77 43.89 -21.37
C VAL A 75 6.38 42.44 -21.04
N LEU A 76 5.67 42.21 -19.94
CA LEU A 76 5.38 40.87 -19.40
C LEU A 76 4.31 40.12 -20.20
N THR A 77 3.55 40.80 -21.06
CA THR A 77 2.55 40.18 -21.93
C THR A 77 3.11 39.76 -23.29
N GLN A 78 4.36 40.10 -23.60
CA GLN A 78 5.05 39.71 -24.82
C GLN A 78 5.68 38.31 -24.72
N PRO A 79 5.94 37.64 -25.85
CA PRO A 79 6.75 36.42 -25.87
C PRO A 79 8.20 36.75 -25.49
N LEU A 80 8.71 36.15 -24.41
CA LEU A 80 10.07 36.37 -23.93
C LEU A 80 10.98 35.18 -24.32
N PRO A 81 12.09 35.41 -25.05
CA PRO A 81 12.97 34.33 -25.51
C PRO A 81 13.78 33.70 -24.38
N GLU A 82 13.83 32.37 -24.33
CA GLU A 82 14.50 31.62 -23.26
C GLU A 82 16.04 31.75 -23.26
N THR A 83 16.61 32.06 -24.42
CA THR A 83 18.06 32.21 -24.60
C THR A 83 18.60 33.53 -24.05
N THR A 84 17.76 34.56 -23.93
CA THR A 84 18.16 35.91 -23.50
C THR A 84 17.54 36.33 -22.18
N VAL A 85 16.44 35.69 -21.75
CA VAL A 85 15.69 36.02 -20.54
C VAL A 85 15.69 34.86 -19.53
N ALA A 86 16.06 35.17 -18.28
CA ALA A 86 16.16 34.21 -17.20
C ALA A 86 14.79 33.72 -16.68
N ALA A 87 14.80 32.62 -15.93
CA ALA A 87 13.59 31.91 -15.49
C ALA A 87 12.68 32.76 -14.58
N ASP A 88 13.25 33.67 -13.78
CA ASP A 88 12.55 34.59 -12.90
C ASP A 88 11.71 35.61 -13.67
N LEU A 89 12.28 36.25 -14.70
CA LEU A 89 11.51 37.17 -15.56
C LEU A 89 10.47 36.41 -16.41
N ARG A 90 10.80 35.19 -16.88
CA ARG A 90 9.81 34.32 -17.57
C ARG A 90 8.66 33.90 -16.65
N PHE A 91 8.93 33.64 -15.36
CA PHE A 91 7.90 33.34 -14.37
C PHE A 91 6.96 34.53 -14.16
N LEU A 92 7.49 35.75 -14.00
CA LEU A 92 6.66 36.96 -13.89
C LEU A 92 5.81 37.17 -15.16
N ALA A 93 6.35 36.88 -16.34
CA ALA A 93 5.59 36.92 -17.58
C ALA A 93 4.49 35.84 -17.64
N HIS A 94 4.76 34.64 -17.12
CA HIS A 94 3.73 33.60 -16.97
C HIS A 94 2.60 34.04 -16.03
N ALA A 95 2.94 34.58 -14.85
CA ALA A 95 1.97 35.11 -13.90
C ALA A 95 1.14 36.26 -14.49
N ALA A 96 1.78 37.20 -15.23
CA ALA A 96 1.09 38.29 -15.93
C ALA A 96 0.11 37.77 -16.99
N ARG A 97 0.48 36.76 -17.77
CA ARG A 97 -0.43 36.12 -18.74
C ARG A 97 -1.59 35.41 -18.07
N GLY A 98 -1.37 34.77 -16.92
CA GLY A 98 -2.43 34.21 -16.09
C GLY A 98 -3.40 35.28 -15.59
N LEU A 99 -2.88 36.39 -15.05
CA LEU A 99 -3.67 37.55 -14.63
C LEU A 99 -4.50 38.14 -15.79
N ARG A 100 -3.90 38.28 -16.97
CA ARG A 100 -4.60 38.74 -18.19
C ARG A 100 -5.78 37.85 -18.58
N ARG A 101 -5.72 36.54 -18.34
CA ARG A 101 -6.86 35.63 -18.57
C ARG A 101 -8.02 35.92 -17.62
N TRP A 102 -7.73 36.22 -16.36
CA TRP A 102 -8.74 36.64 -15.38
C TRP A 102 -9.39 37.98 -15.78
N VAL A 103 -8.58 38.93 -16.24
CA VAL A 103 -9.06 40.21 -16.81
C VAL A 103 -10.00 39.98 -17.99
N ARG A 104 -9.59 39.16 -18.97
CA ARG A 104 -10.42 38.82 -20.14
C ARG A 104 -11.70 38.06 -19.79
N ALA A 105 -11.69 37.31 -18.71
CA ALA A 105 -12.87 36.64 -18.18
C ALA A 105 -13.81 37.59 -17.42
N GLY A 106 -13.53 38.90 -17.40
CA GLY A 106 -14.37 39.91 -16.75
C GLY A 106 -14.33 39.86 -15.22
N ARG A 107 -13.31 39.23 -14.61
CA ARG A 107 -13.20 39.07 -13.15
C ARG A 107 -12.58 40.28 -12.46
N ILE A 108 -12.98 41.48 -12.87
CA ILE A 108 -12.45 42.76 -12.40
C ILE A 108 -13.58 43.65 -11.89
N VAL A 109 -13.26 44.49 -10.92
CA VAL A 109 -14.16 45.51 -10.36
C VAL A 109 -13.38 46.81 -10.10
N PRO A 110 -14.05 47.97 -10.13
CA PRO A 110 -13.48 49.22 -9.63
C PRO A 110 -13.19 49.16 -8.12
N GLU A 111 -12.05 49.72 -7.74
CA GLU A 111 -11.66 50.01 -6.37
C GLU A 111 -11.39 51.52 -6.28
N LEU A 112 -11.97 52.16 -5.26
CA LEU A 112 -11.70 53.56 -4.93
C LEU A 112 -10.65 53.60 -3.81
N HIS A 113 -9.53 54.28 -4.05
CA HIS A 113 -8.46 54.45 -3.08
C HIS A 113 -8.04 55.92 -2.99
N ARG A 114 -7.36 56.28 -1.90
CA ARG A 114 -6.90 57.65 -1.66
C ARG A 114 -5.38 57.73 -1.82
N ALA A 115 -4.92 58.62 -2.71
CA ALA A 115 -3.51 58.87 -2.99
C ALA A 115 -3.29 60.37 -3.21
N ASP A 116 -2.19 60.90 -2.66
CA ASP A 116 -1.81 62.33 -2.76
C ASP A 116 -2.92 63.33 -2.37
N GLY A 117 -3.75 62.94 -1.39
CA GLY A 117 -4.85 63.77 -0.89
C GLY A 117 -6.15 63.65 -1.70
N GLU A 118 -6.10 63.09 -2.90
CA GLU A 118 -7.21 62.93 -3.85
C GLU A 118 -7.72 61.48 -3.91
N TRP A 119 -8.90 61.30 -4.50
CA TRP A 119 -9.51 59.98 -4.68
C TRP A 119 -9.27 59.47 -6.08
N TRP A 120 -8.76 58.25 -6.19
CA TRP A 120 -8.38 57.61 -7.45
C TRP A 120 -9.14 56.31 -7.62
N VAL A 121 -9.58 56.02 -8.85
CA VAL A 121 -10.26 54.77 -9.19
C VAL A 121 -9.31 53.89 -9.99
N ARG A 122 -9.18 52.63 -9.59
CA ARG A 122 -8.40 51.62 -10.32
C ARG A 122 -9.19 50.33 -10.48
N TRP A 123 -8.79 49.49 -11.43
CA TRP A 123 -9.31 48.14 -11.56
C TRP A 123 -8.59 47.17 -10.62
N ARG A 124 -9.36 46.33 -9.96
CA ARG A 124 -8.88 45.26 -9.09
C ARG A 124 -9.56 43.95 -9.44
N LEU A 125 -8.87 42.82 -9.25
CA LEU A 125 -9.53 41.52 -9.33
C LEU A 125 -10.57 41.33 -8.23
N VAL A 126 -11.67 40.65 -8.56
CA VAL A 126 -12.77 40.36 -7.63
C VAL A 126 -12.29 39.59 -6.38
N GLY A 127 -11.38 38.62 -6.55
CA GLY A 127 -10.93 37.72 -5.47
C GLY A 127 -11.57 36.33 -5.53
N GLY A 128 -11.51 35.61 -4.41
CA GLY A 128 -12.25 34.35 -4.20
C GLY A 128 -11.39 33.07 -4.13
N ARG A 129 -12.03 31.93 -3.86
CA ARG A 129 -11.35 30.63 -3.61
C ARG A 129 -10.48 30.16 -4.79
N ARG A 130 -10.97 30.27 -6.03
CA ARG A 130 -10.22 29.87 -7.24
C ARG A 130 -8.97 30.73 -7.48
N GLN A 131 -9.05 32.03 -7.20
CA GLN A 131 -7.90 32.92 -7.32
C GLN A 131 -6.86 32.62 -6.23
N ARG A 132 -7.28 32.35 -4.99
CA ARG A 132 -6.36 31.95 -3.91
C ARG A 132 -5.64 30.64 -4.22
N ALA A 133 -6.34 29.65 -4.80
CA ALA A 133 -5.73 28.41 -5.26
C ALA A 133 -4.68 28.65 -6.37
N TRP A 134 -5.01 29.46 -7.38
CA TRP A 134 -4.08 29.85 -8.44
C TRP A 134 -2.82 30.58 -7.90
N LEU A 135 -2.99 31.49 -6.94
CA LEU A 135 -1.87 32.17 -6.29
C LEU A 135 -1.00 31.22 -5.46
N ALA A 136 -1.61 30.23 -4.80
CA ALA A 136 -0.88 29.23 -4.02
C ALA A 136 -0.01 28.32 -4.92
N GLU A 137 -0.53 27.91 -6.08
CA GLU A 137 0.24 27.16 -7.08
C GLU A 137 1.42 27.98 -7.63
N LEU A 138 1.20 29.26 -7.96
CA LEU A 138 2.27 30.15 -8.39
C LEU A 138 3.31 30.37 -7.28
N ALA A 139 2.89 30.50 -6.02
CA ALA A 139 3.80 30.67 -4.89
C ALA A 139 4.71 29.44 -4.72
N ALA A 140 4.15 28.24 -4.85
CA ALA A 140 4.91 26.98 -4.79
C ALA A 140 5.96 26.90 -5.91
N ALA A 141 5.61 27.31 -7.13
CA ALA A 141 6.49 27.30 -8.30
C ALA A 141 7.44 28.51 -8.43
N MET A 142 7.36 29.49 -7.52
CA MET A 142 8.13 30.74 -7.63
C MET A 142 9.66 30.50 -7.58
N PRO A 143 10.43 30.98 -8.58
CA PRO A 143 11.90 30.88 -8.57
C PRO A 143 12.56 31.51 -7.33
N PRO A 144 13.64 30.91 -6.79
CA PRO A 144 14.33 31.43 -5.60
C PRO A 144 14.80 32.88 -5.73
N ALA A 145 15.20 33.31 -6.93
CA ALA A 145 15.63 34.69 -7.19
C ALA A 145 14.57 35.76 -6.87
N LEU A 146 13.28 35.38 -6.84
CA LEU A 146 12.16 36.25 -6.48
C LEU A 146 11.83 36.21 -4.97
N ARG A 147 12.44 35.32 -4.18
CA ARG A 147 12.12 35.05 -2.77
C ARG A 147 13.12 35.70 -1.81
N VAL A 148 13.36 37.01 -1.98
CA VAL A 148 14.34 37.75 -1.16
C VAL A 148 13.87 37.81 0.31
N PRO A 149 14.75 37.62 1.33
CA PRO A 149 14.33 37.37 2.72
C PRO A 149 13.79 38.58 3.50
N ASP A 150 13.37 39.65 2.82
CA ASP A 150 12.85 40.86 3.48
C ASP A 150 11.38 40.63 3.89
N ALA A 151 11.19 39.74 4.87
CA ALA A 151 9.98 39.44 5.65
C ALA A 151 8.68 39.08 4.91
N ARG A 152 8.65 39.04 3.57
CA ARG A 152 7.43 38.74 2.79
C ARG A 152 7.45 37.33 2.22
N SER A 153 6.33 36.62 2.39
CA SER A 153 6.13 35.31 1.79
C SER A 153 5.99 35.42 0.25
N ALA A 154 6.25 34.32 -0.47
CA ALA A 154 6.00 34.24 -1.91
C ALA A 154 4.54 34.61 -2.28
N ALA A 155 3.58 34.25 -1.41
CA ALA A 155 2.19 34.64 -1.54
C ALA A 155 2.01 36.17 -1.46
N SER A 156 2.64 36.84 -0.49
CA SER A 156 2.57 38.30 -0.34
C SER A 156 3.16 39.04 -1.54
N ILE A 157 4.25 38.53 -2.12
CA ILE A 157 4.85 39.10 -3.34
C ILE A 157 3.88 38.99 -4.52
N LEU A 158 3.23 37.83 -4.70
CA LEU A 158 2.25 37.63 -5.76
C LEU A 158 0.97 38.43 -5.56
N GLU A 159 0.52 38.62 -4.32
CA GLU A 159 -0.63 39.47 -4.01
C GLU A 159 -0.38 40.92 -4.40
N VAL A 160 0.80 41.46 -4.08
CA VAL A 160 1.20 42.83 -4.50
C VAL A 160 1.35 42.91 -6.01
N PHE A 161 2.03 41.93 -6.63
CA PHE A 161 2.16 41.84 -8.09
C PHE A 161 0.80 41.89 -8.79
N VAL A 162 -0.17 41.09 -8.32
CA VAL A 162 -1.52 41.06 -8.89
C VAL A 162 -2.27 42.36 -8.63
N ALA A 163 -2.16 42.95 -7.43
CA ALA A 163 -2.84 44.19 -7.09
C ALA A 163 -2.34 45.38 -7.92
N GLU A 164 -1.04 45.45 -8.19
CA GLU A 164 -0.42 46.55 -8.96
C GLU A 164 -0.54 46.35 -10.48
N LEU A 165 -0.50 45.11 -10.97
CA LEU A 165 -0.51 44.83 -12.41
C LEU A 165 -1.92 44.67 -13.00
N ALA A 166 -2.95 44.46 -12.17
CA ALA A 166 -4.33 44.29 -12.65
C ALA A 166 -4.82 45.51 -13.44
N ASP A 167 -4.70 46.71 -12.87
CA ASP A 167 -5.19 47.94 -13.50
C ASP A 167 -4.53 48.24 -14.87
N PRO A 168 -3.18 48.23 -15.00
CA PRO A 168 -2.52 48.34 -16.29
C PRO A 168 -2.96 47.30 -17.33
N LEU A 169 -3.15 46.03 -16.92
CA LEU A 169 -3.57 44.97 -17.84
C LEU A 169 -5.00 45.16 -18.34
N VAL A 170 -5.89 45.67 -17.49
CA VAL A 170 -7.25 46.04 -17.92
C VAL A 170 -7.17 47.16 -18.95
N ARG A 171 -6.40 48.23 -18.67
CA ARG A 171 -6.27 49.37 -19.59
C ARG A 171 -5.73 48.98 -20.96
N LEU A 172 -4.83 48.00 -21.04
CA LEU A 172 -4.34 47.46 -22.31
C LEU A 172 -5.40 46.71 -23.13
N GLU A 173 -6.45 46.18 -22.49
CA GLU A 173 -7.52 45.41 -23.14
C GLU A 173 -8.80 46.24 -23.39
N LEU A 174 -8.95 47.40 -22.76
CA LEU A 174 -10.14 48.23 -22.90
C LEU A 174 -10.18 48.95 -24.25
N SER A 175 -11.24 48.73 -25.02
CA SER A 175 -11.63 49.59 -26.12
C SER A 175 -12.48 50.75 -25.59
N VAL A 176 -11.94 51.97 -25.60
CA VAL A 176 -12.62 53.14 -25.01
C VAL A 176 -13.86 53.53 -25.83
N ARG A 177 -15.02 53.60 -25.15
CA ARG A 177 -16.21 54.36 -25.59
C ARG A 177 -16.32 55.61 -24.73
N GLU A 178 -17.02 56.64 -25.20
CA GLU A 178 -17.24 57.86 -24.39
C GLU A 178 -17.88 57.51 -23.03
N PRO A 179 -17.21 57.85 -21.91
CA PRO A 179 -17.70 57.49 -20.58
C PRO A 179 -18.94 58.32 -20.24
N SER A 180 -20.01 57.66 -19.78
CA SER A 180 -21.28 58.29 -19.43
C SER A 180 -21.37 58.78 -17.97
N HIS A 181 -20.36 58.51 -17.13
CA HIS A 181 -20.39 58.83 -15.71
C HIS A 181 -18.99 59.25 -15.19
N PRO A 182 -18.87 60.18 -14.24
CA PRO A 182 -17.57 60.63 -13.70
C PRO A 182 -16.70 59.49 -13.16
N LEU A 183 -17.31 58.49 -12.51
CA LEU A 183 -16.58 57.29 -12.05
C LEU A 183 -16.01 56.45 -13.19
N THR A 184 -16.74 56.28 -14.30
CA THR A 184 -16.24 55.51 -15.46
C THR A 184 -15.23 56.33 -16.26
N ALA A 185 -15.37 57.65 -16.29
CA ALA A 185 -14.38 58.57 -16.84
C ALA A 185 -13.07 58.51 -16.04
N ALA A 186 -13.11 58.62 -14.71
CA ALA A 186 -11.97 58.49 -13.82
C ALA A 186 -11.28 57.13 -13.95
N LEU A 187 -12.06 56.06 -14.05
CA LEU A 187 -11.57 54.69 -14.19
C LEU A 187 -10.86 54.43 -15.53
N VAL A 188 -11.26 55.12 -16.60
CA VAL A 188 -10.66 54.93 -17.94
C VAL A 188 -9.52 55.91 -18.20
N ALA A 189 -9.62 57.17 -17.74
CA ALA A 189 -8.73 58.26 -18.11
C ALA A 189 -7.63 58.58 -17.08
N GLU A 190 -7.50 57.82 -16.00
CA GLU A 190 -6.53 58.06 -14.91
C GLU A 190 -6.59 59.50 -14.38
N VAL A 191 -7.81 59.95 -14.05
CA VAL A 191 -8.04 61.25 -13.42
C VAL A 191 -8.66 61.06 -12.04
N PRO A 192 -8.37 61.96 -11.08
CA PRO A 192 -8.98 61.89 -9.77
C PRO A 192 -10.50 62.02 -9.85
N LEU A 193 -11.21 61.27 -9.00
CA LEU A 193 -12.64 61.33 -8.85
C LEU A 193 -13.01 62.37 -7.79
N GLU A 194 -13.44 63.55 -8.21
CA GLU A 194 -13.83 64.64 -7.31
C GLU A 194 -14.94 64.25 -6.32
N SER A 195 -15.89 63.40 -6.74
CA SER A 195 -16.97 62.89 -5.90
C SER A 195 -16.57 61.69 -5.02
N GLY A 196 -15.28 61.36 -4.94
CA GLY A 196 -14.78 60.25 -4.15
C GLY A 196 -15.03 60.45 -2.65
N SER A 197 -15.41 59.39 -1.95
CA SER A 197 -15.58 59.40 -0.49
C SER A 197 -15.37 58.02 0.09
N HIS A 198 -15.09 57.94 1.39
CA HIS A 198 -15.04 56.66 2.11
C HIS A 198 -16.34 55.86 1.97
N ARG A 199 -17.50 56.53 1.91
CA ARG A 199 -18.79 55.86 1.69
C ARG A 199 -18.85 55.17 0.32
N VAL A 200 -18.39 55.84 -0.74
CA VAL A 200 -18.33 55.25 -2.08
C VAL A 200 -17.34 54.09 -2.12
N ALA A 201 -16.19 54.22 -1.46
CA ALA A 201 -15.22 53.13 -1.33
C ALA A 201 -15.83 51.91 -0.62
N SER A 202 -16.51 52.11 0.51
CA SER A 202 -17.19 51.04 1.26
C SER A 202 -18.27 50.34 0.43
N VAL A 203 -19.08 51.09 -0.33
CA VAL A 203 -20.12 50.49 -1.20
C VAL A 203 -19.49 49.64 -2.31
N LEU A 204 -18.38 50.10 -2.91
CA LEU A 204 -17.66 49.31 -3.91
C LEU A 204 -17.03 48.05 -3.31
N ASP A 205 -16.52 48.14 -2.08
CA ASP A 205 -15.99 46.99 -1.35
C ASP A 205 -17.07 45.99 -0.92
N GLU A 206 -18.24 46.46 -0.48
CA GLU A 206 -19.40 45.62 -0.17
C GLU A 206 -19.94 44.93 -1.44
N TRP A 207 -20.03 45.65 -2.55
CA TRP A 207 -20.40 45.07 -3.84
C TRP A 207 -19.36 44.05 -4.32
N ARG A 208 -18.06 44.35 -4.20
CA ARG A 208 -17.01 43.35 -4.48
C ARG A 208 -17.13 42.14 -3.56
N ALA A 209 -17.39 42.36 -2.27
CA ALA A 209 -17.53 41.29 -1.30
C ALA A 209 -18.73 40.40 -1.61
N SER A 210 -19.86 40.95 -2.05
CA SER A 210 -21.03 40.18 -2.48
C SER A 210 -20.77 39.37 -3.75
N LEU A 211 -19.90 39.83 -4.64
CA LEU A 211 -19.41 39.06 -5.80
C LEU A 211 -18.42 37.94 -5.39
N THR A 212 -17.90 37.98 -4.16
CA THR A 212 -17.06 36.92 -3.58
C THR A 212 -17.77 36.07 -2.53
N ALA A 213 -18.97 36.46 -2.09
CA ALA A 213 -19.84 35.68 -1.22
C ALA A 213 -20.29 34.45 -2.03
N GLY A 214 -19.95 33.26 -1.55
CA GLY A 214 -20.42 32.03 -2.19
C GLY A 214 -21.94 32.06 -2.25
N GLU A 215 -22.50 32.06 -3.45
CA GLU A 215 -23.95 31.97 -3.63
C GLU A 215 -24.52 30.87 -2.72
N PRO A 216 -25.61 31.14 -1.98
CA PRO A 216 -26.24 30.12 -1.15
C PRO A 216 -26.53 28.87 -1.98
N GLU A 217 -26.05 27.73 -1.50
CA GLU A 217 -26.31 26.44 -2.13
C GLU A 217 -27.75 26.02 -1.82
N LEU A 218 -28.41 25.40 -2.79
CA LEU A 218 -29.68 24.73 -2.53
C LEU A 218 -29.40 23.44 -1.76
N VAL A 219 -30.03 23.32 -0.59
CA VAL A 219 -30.03 22.10 0.20
C VAL A 219 -31.46 21.61 0.33
N LEU A 220 -31.73 20.40 -0.13
CA LEU A 220 -33.00 19.72 0.08
C LEU A 220 -32.86 18.88 1.36
N ARG A 221 -33.61 19.22 2.40
CA ARG A 221 -33.55 18.54 3.70
C ARG A 221 -34.78 17.66 3.88
N LEU A 222 -34.58 16.35 3.89
CA LEU A 222 -35.66 15.40 4.10
C LEU A 222 -35.96 15.27 5.60
N LEU A 223 -37.21 15.49 5.99
CA LEU A 223 -37.72 15.39 7.36
C LEU A 223 -38.60 14.15 7.50
N GLU A 224 -38.56 13.54 8.68
CA GLU A 224 -39.47 12.45 9.05
C GLU A 224 -40.92 12.97 9.10
N PRO A 225 -41.92 12.18 8.68
CA PRO A 225 -43.32 12.56 8.83
C PRO A 225 -43.67 12.74 10.31
N ASP A 226 -44.42 13.80 10.64
CA ASP A 226 -44.94 14.05 12.00
C ASP A 226 -46.06 13.03 12.32
N ASP A 227 -46.00 12.37 13.48
CA ASP A 227 -47.03 11.44 13.95
C ASP A 227 -48.26 12.22 14.48
N ASP A 228 -49.47 11.98 13.94
CA ASP A 228 -50.72 12.17 14.71
C ASP A 228 -51.07 10.81 15.35
N PRO A 229 -51.21 10.68 16.69
CA PRO A 229 -51.43 9.39 17.36
C PRO A 229 -52.74 8.67 17.00
N ASP A 230 -53.64 9.33 16.27
CA ASP A 230 -54.92 8.76 15.79
C ASP A 230 -54.83 8.16 14.38
N ASP A 231 -53.69 8.24 13.68
CA ASP A 231 -53.53 7.65 12.35
C ASP A 231 -53.19 6.15 12.41
N ASP A 232 -53.92 5.38 11.60
CA ASP A 232 -53.84 3.93 11.45
C ASP A 232 -52.38 3.46 11.23
N PRO A 233 -51.86 2.49 12.02
CA PRO A 233 -50.56 1.86 11.78
C PRO A 233 -50.38 1.23 10.39
N GLN A 234 -51.47 1.11 9.62
CA GLN A 234 -51.50 0.67 8.22
C GLN A 234 -51.56 1.82 7.19
N ALA A 235 -51.48 3.10 7.58
CA ALA A 235 -51.51 4.23 6.66
C ALA A 235 -50.33 4.17 5.66
N VAL A 236 -50.64 3.78 4.42
CA VAL A 236 -49.68 3.60 3.31
C VAL A 236 -49.18 4.95 2.77
N ASP A 237 -49.74 6.07 3.24
CA ASP A 237 -49.58 7.41 2.67
C ASP A 237 -48.87 8.40 3.62
N ALA A 238 -47.90 7.96 4.42
CA ALA A 238 -47.05 8.87 5.16
C ALA A 238 -46.23 9.74 4.18
N LEU A 239 -46.51 11.05 4.16
CA LEU A 239 -45.84 12.03 3.30
C LEU A 239 -44.61 12.62 4.02
N TRP A 240 -43.44 12.37 3.44
CA TRP A 240 -42.18 12.94 3.92
C TRP A 240 -42.02 14.37 3.43
N ARG A 241 -41.67 15.30 4.31
CA ARG A 241 -41.40 16.68 3.90
C ARG A 241 -39.96 16.80 3.42
N LEU A 242 -39.76 17.11 2.15
CA LEU A 242 -38.47 17.52 1.59
C LEU A 242 -38.42 19.04 1.56
N GLU A 243 -37.81 19.60 2.60
CA GLU A 243 -37.75 21.03 2.87
C GLU A 243 -36.70 21.72 1.99
N VAL A 244 -37.10 22.83 1.37
CA VAL A 244 -36.22 23.64 0.52
C VAL A 244 -35.46 24.62 1.40
N CYS A 245 -34.15 24.38 1.53
CA CYS A 245 -33.25 25.21 2.32
C CYS A 245 -32.21 25.91 1.43
N LEU A 246 -31.76 27.09 1.86
CA LEU A 246 -30.56 27.73 1.36
C LEU A 246 -29.45 27.62 2.41
N ARG A 247 -28.22 27.35 1.96
CA ARG A 247 -27.05 27.28 2.83
C ARG A 247 -25.97 28.21 2.33
N SER A 248 -25.68 29.24 3.12
CA SER A 248 -24.48 30.07 2.97
C SER A 248 -23.25 29.27 3.42
N GLU A 249 -22.09 29.54 2.81
CA GLU A 249 -20.85 28.82 3.12
C GLU A 249 -20.46 28.97 4.61
N GLY A 250 -20.45 27.86 5.36
CA GLY A 250 -20.10 27.83 6.79
C GLY A 250 -21.30 27.89 7.75
N GLU A 251 -22.52 28.02 7.24
CA GLU A 251 -23.75 28.06 8.05
C GLU A 251 -24.55 26.76 7.94
N ALA A 252 -25.47 26.55 8.89
CA ALA A 252 -26.46 25.47 8.78
C ALA A 252 -27.49 25.84 7.69
N PRO A 253 -27.98 24.86 6.89
CA PRO A 253 -29.05 25.13 5.94
C PRO A 253 -30.30 25.66 6.66
N GLN A 254 -30.82 26.78 6.18
CA GLN A 254 -32.02 27.40 6.71
C GLN A 254 -33.18 27.22 5.72
N PRO A 255 -34.39 26.86 6.19
CA PRO A 255 -35.58 26.77 5.35
C PRO A 255 -35.85 28.12 4.70
N VAL A 256 -36.30 28.14 3.45
CA VAL A 256 -36.64 29.40 2.78
C VAL A 256 -38.02 29.86 3.24
N PRO A 257 -38.13 30.97 3.99
CA PRO A 257 -39.40 31.41 4.52
C PRO A 257 -40.28 32.03 3.42
N ILE A 258 -41.58 31.82 3.56
CA ILE A 258 -42.63 32.32 2.65
C ILE A 258 -42.66 33.86 2.62
N GLN A 259 -42.32 34.46 3.76
CA GLN A 259 -42.22 35.92 3.96
C GLN A 259 -40.77 36.33 4.22
N GLY A 260 -39.88 35.98 3.28
CA GLY A 260 -38.44 36.26 3.32
C GLY A 260 -37.97 37.37 2.38
N ASP A 261 -36.65 37.52 2.29
CA ASP A 261 -36.01 38.39 1.30
C ASP A 261 -36.40 37.98 -0.14
N PRO A 262 -37.03 38.89 -0.93
CA PRO A 262 -37.43 38.60 -2.30
C PRO A 262 -36.30 38.11 -3.22
N ALA A 263 -35.06 38.54 -2.97
CA ALA A 263 -33.90 38.10 -3.75
C ALA A 263 -33.55 36.63 -3.47
N LEU A 264 -33.62 36.20 -2.21
CA LEU A 264 -33.36 34.81 -1.81
C LEU A 264 -34.49 33.87 -2.24
N ILE A 265 -35.75 34.32 -2.20
CA ILE A 265 -36.88 33.53 -2.71
C ILE A 265 -36.75 33.30 -4.21
N ARG A 266 -36.39 34.33 -4.99
CA ARG A 266 -36.15 34.20 -6.43
C ARG A 266 -34.99 33.24 -6.73
N LEU A 267 -33.88 33.37 -5.99
CA LEU A 267 -32.72 32.48 -6.11
C LEU A 267 -33.07 31.02 -5.77
N ALA A 268 -33.83 30.79 -4.70
CA ALA A 268 -34.32 29.48 -4.33
C ALA A 268 -35.22 28.89 -5.43
N GLY A 269 -36.13 29.68 -6.00
CA GLY A 269 -36.98 29.27 -7.12
C GLY A 269 -36.18 28.86 -8.36
N GLU A 270 -35.16 29.64 -8.73
CA GLU A 270 -34.24 29.32 -9.85
C GLU A 270 -33.47 28.01 -9.58
N LYS A 271 -32.92 27.83 -8.37
CA LYS A 271 -32.18 26.61 -8.01
C LYS A 271 -33.10 25.39 -7.87
N VAL A 272 -34.33 25.56 -7.40
CA VAL A 272 -35.34 24.49 -7.33
C VAL A 272 -35.78 24.07 -8.73
N ALA A 273 -35.91 25.00 -9.68
CA ALA A 273 -36.17 24.66 -11.07
C ALA A 273 -35.04 23.81 -11.68
N ALA A 274 -33.77 24.13 -11.37
CA ALA A 274 -32.63 23.30 -11.73
C ALA A 274 -32.65 21.91 -11.04
N ALA A 275 -33.03 21.84 -9.76
CA ALA A 275 -33.21 20.56 -9.04
C ALA A 275 -34.29 19.68 -9.69
N ILE A 276 -35.39 20.29 -10.12
CA ILE A 276 -36.48 19.63 -10.84
C ILE A 276 -36.03 19.17 -12.22
N GLN A 277 -35.21 19.96 -12.93
CA GLN A 277 -34.65 19.55 -14.22
C GLN A 277 -33.70 18.35 -14.06
N ALA A 278 -32.92 18.33 -12.97
CA ALA A 278 -32.03 17.22 -12.63
C ALA A 278 -32.78 15.98 -12.17
N TYR A 279 -33.89 16.15 -11.43
CA TYR A 279 -34.74 15.05 -10.95
C TYR A 279 -36.23 15.34 -11.25
N PRO A 280 -36.72 15.04 -12.47
CA PRO A 280 -38.06 15.40 -12.95
C PRO A 280 -39.23 14.86 -12.13
N ARG A 281 -39.02 13.79 -11.34
CA ARG A 281 -40.03 13.21 -10.44
C ARG A 281 -40.55 14.21 -9.40
N LEU A 282 -39.77 15.23 -9.02
CA LEU A 282 -40.21 16.31 -8.14
C LEU A 282 -41.35 17.17 -8.73
N GLN A 283 -41.63 17.07 -10.03
CA GLN A 283 -42.80 17.72 -10.64
C GLN A 283 -44.11 16.99 -10.34
N GLN A 284 -44.03 15.69 -10.04
CA GLN A 284 -45.19 14.81 -9.90
C GLN A 284 -45.63 14.64 -8.44
N VAL A 285 -44.88 15.19 -7.48
CA VAL A 285 -45.19 15.13 -6.06
C VAL A 285 -45.95 16.38 -5.60
N PRO A 286 -46.88 16.26 -4.63
CA PRO A 286 -47.54 17.41 -4.04
C PRO A 286 -46.52 18.41 -3.45
N ARG A 287 -46.83 19.69 -3.53
CA ARG A 287 -46.08 20.76 -2.85
C ARG A 287 -46.84 21.24 -1.64
N ASP A 288 -46.11 21.72 -0.65
CA ASP A 288 -46.70 22.42 0.47
C ASP A 288 -47.46 23.67 -0.05
N PRO A 289 -48.76 23.84 0.25
CA PRO A 289 -49.55 24.98 -0.23
C PRO A 289 -49.04 26.33 0.28
N TYR A 290 -48.28 26.32 1.37
CA TYR A 290 -47.79 27.52 2.01
C TYR A 290 -46.32 27.81 1.67
N GLY A 291 -45.48 26.79 1.45
CA GLY A 291 -44.03 26.92 1.18
C GLY A 291 -43.55 26.52 -0.22
N MET A 292 -42.23 26.29 -0.31
CA MET A 292 -41.55 25.72 -1.49
C MET A 292 -41.23 24.23 -1.34
N ASP A 293 -41.67 23.62 -0.24
CA ASP A 293 -41.33 22.25 0.13
C ASP A 293 -42.11 21.22 -0.69
N PHE A 294 -41.51 20.04 -0.84
CA PHE A 294 -42.15 18.90 -1.51
C PHE A 294 -42.64 17.89 -0.47
N LEU A 295 -43.80 17.29 -0.74
CA LEU A 295 -44.39 16.24 0.10
C LEU A 295 -44.26 14.91 -0.66
N LEU A 296 -43.31 14.08 -0.25
CA LEU A 296 -42.94 12.86 -0.99
C LEU A 296 -43.59 11.62 -0.37
N PRO A 297 -44.28 10.80 -1.16
CA PRO A 297 -44.63 9.43 -0.75
C PRO A 297 -43.37 8.59 -0.48
N THR A 298 -43.46 7.65 0.46
CA THR A 298 -42.34 6.76 0.84
C THR A 298 -41.62 6.09 -0.35
N PRO A 299 -42.32 5.55 -1.39
CA PRO A 299 -41.64 4.98 -2.56
C PRO A 299 -40.76 5.98 -3.33
N VAL A 300 -41.17 7.25 -3.41
CA VAL A 300 -40.42 8.31 -4.10
C VAL A 300 -39.18 8.69 -3.28
N VAL A 301 -39.28 8.68 -1.95
CA VAL A 301 -38.14 8.89 -1.04
C VAL A 301 -37.07 7.80 -1.25
N GLN A 302 -37.46 6.55 -1.45
CA GLN A 302 -36.51 5.47 -1.71
C GLN A 302 -35.76 5.65 -3.03
N GLU A 303 -36.47 6.01 -4.10
CA GLU A 303 -35.87 6.31 -5.40
C GLU A 303 -34.93 7.52 -5.32
N LEU A 304 -35.35 8.58 -4.62
CA LEU A 304 -34.56 9.79 -4.37
C LEU A 304 -33.23 9.46 -3.69
N VAL A 305 -33.25 8.61 -2.66
CA VAL A 305 -32.03 8.23 -1.91
C VAL A 305 -31.16 7.24 -2.69
N ALA A 306 -31.76 6.26 -3.37
CA ALA A 306 -31.02 5.23 -4.07
C ALA A 306 -30.36 5.72 -5.37
N HIS A 307 -30.99 6.64 -6.11
CA HIS A 307 -30.55 7.00 -7.47
C HIS A 307 -30.38 8.52 -7.67
N ALA A 308 -31.23 9.36 -7.06
CA ALA A 308 -31.23 10.80 -7.37
C ALA A 308 -30.14 11.61 -6.64
N ALA A 309 -29.52 11.06 -5.58
CA ALA A 309 -28.49 11.77 -4.83
C ALA A 309 -27.25 12.12 -5.68
N HIS A 310 -26.93 11.34 -6.71
CA HIS A 310 -25.83 11.66 -7.63
C HIS A 310 -26.25 12.72 -8.66
N GLU A 311 -27.44 12.59 -9.24
CA GLU A 311 -28.00 13.51 -10.23
C GLU A 311 -28.19 14.92 -9.64
N LEU A 312 -28.77 15.02 -8.44
CA LEU A 312 -28.94 16.28 -7.71
C LEU A 312 -27.58 16.92 -7.36
N ARG A 313 -26.60 16.13 -6.91
CA ARG A 313 -25.24 16.63 -6.62
C ARG A 313 -24.53 17.13 -7.88
N SER A 314 -24.71 16.44 -9.01
CA SER A 314 -24.14 16.88 -10.30
C SER A 314 -24.72 18.21 -10.78
N ALA A 315 -25.96 18.53 -10.38
CA ALA A 315 -26.62 19.81 -10.60
C ALA A 315 -26.34 20.85 -9.50
N GLY A 316 -25.45 20.56 -8.55
CA GLY A 316 -25.08 21.47 -7.47
C GLY A 316 -26.09 21.56 -6.32
N VAL A 317 -26.97 20.56 -6.18
CA VAL A 317 -28.01 20.47 -5.14
C VAL A 317 -27.60 19.43 -4.10
N HIS A 318 -27.60 19.81 -2.84
CA HIS A 318 -27.24 18.90 -1.75
C HIS A 318 -28.49 18.28 -1.11
N LEU A 319 -28.54 16.95 -0.98
CA LEU A 319 -29.61 16.25 -0.28
C LEU A 319 -29.13 15.89 1.15
N MET A 320 -29.85 16.35 2.17
CA MET A 320 -29.63 15.99 3.57
C MET A 320 -30.68 14.98 4.03
N LEU A 321 -30.22 13.89 4.63
CA LEU A 321 -31.07 12.83 5.19
C LEU A 321 -31.24 13.01 6.71
N PRO A 322 -32.35 12.51 7.30
CA PRO A 322 -32.57 12.49 8.75
C PRO A 322 -31.43 11.82 9.53
N ARG A 323 -31.12 12.34 10.72
CA ARG A 323 -30.06 11.81 11.59
C ARG A 323 -30.31 10.37 12.07
N ALA A 324 -31.57 9.93 12.13
CA ALA A 324 -31.95 8.58 12.54
C ALA A 324 -31.86 7.55 11.39
N TRP A 325 -31.61 7.99 10.15
CA TRP A 325 -31.47 7.11 9.00
C TRP A 325 -30.09 6.45 9.02
N ARG A 326 -30.03 5.20 9.50
CA ARG A 326 -28.82 4.38 9.44
C ARG A 326 -28.90 3.44 8.25
N ILE A 327 -27.97 3.60 7.30
CA ILE A 327 -27.69 2.56 6.31
C ILE A 327 -26.86 1.52 7.05
N VAL A 328 -27.42 0.34 7.26
CA VAL A 328 -26.73 -0.76 7.94
C VAL A 328 -26.74 -1.98 7.06
N SER A 329 -25.58 -2.61 6.92
CA SER A 329 -25.46 -3.87 6.23
C SER A 329 -25.90 -5.00 7.16
N PRO A 330 -26.65 -6.00 6.65
CA PRO A 330 -26.92 -7.21 7.41
C PRO A 330 -25.63 -8.00 7.63
N SER A 331 -25.47 -8.58 8.82
CA SER A 331 -24.37 -9.47 9.16
C SER A 331 -24.88 -10.71 9.91
N MET A 332 -24.14 -11.80 9.81
CA MET A 332 -24.41 -13.03 10.55
C MET A 332 -23.46 -13.14 11.74
N ARG A 333 -24.00 -13.62 12.86
CA ARG A 333 -23.25 -13.91 14.08
C ARG A 333 -23.48 -15.36 14.48
N LEU A 334 -22.47 -15.96 15.11
CA LEU A 334 -22.49 -17.35 15.52
C LEU A 334 -22.28 -17.43 17.03
N ARG A 335 -23.17 -18.12 17.73
CA ARG A 335 -23.00 -18.45 19.15
C ARG A 335 -22.72 -19.92 19.31
N VAL A 336 -21.63 -20.25 20.00
CA VAL A 336 -21.13 -21.60 20.18
C VAL A 336 -21.04 -21.89 21.68
N GLN A 337 -21.59 -23.01 22.10
CA GLN A 337 -21.54 -23.48 23.48
C GLN A 337 -20.88 -24.85 23.51
N SER A 338 -19.97 -25.03 24.46
CA SER A 338 -19.30 -26.31 24.69
C SER A 338 -19.11 -26.56 26.19
N PRO A 339 -18.94 -27.82 26.62
CA PRO A 339 -18.57 -28.13 28.00
C PRO A 339 -17.22 -27.54 28.40
N ALA A 340 -16.88 -27.61 29.68
CA ALA A 340 -15.55 -27.23 30.17
C ALA A 340 -14.47 -28.20 29.69
N ALA A 341 -13.24 -27.73 29.49
CA ALA A 341 -12.14 -28.53 28.94
C ALA A 341 -11.64 -29.68 29.84
N THR A 342 -12.20 -29.83 31.05
CA THR A 342 -11.92 -30.93 31.99
C THR A 342 -12.64 -32.24 31.65
N GLU A 343 -13.57 -32.22 30.71
CA GLU A 343 -14.27 -33.43 30.22
C GLU A 343 -13.49 -34.10 29.08
N THR A 344 -13.56 -35.43 28.96
CA THR A 344 -12.79 -36.26 28.01
C THR A 344 -13.15 -36.06 26.51
N ALA A 345 -13.87 -35.00 26.15
CA ALA A 345 -14.46 -34.77 24.83
C ALA A 345 -14.09 -33.41 24.22
N VAL A 346 -12.78 -33.10 24.13
CA VAL A 346 -12.25 -31.90 23.47
C VAL A 346 -11.65 -32.21 22.08
N GLY A 347 -11.48 -31.19 21.24
CA GLY A 347 -10.81 -31.28 19.95
C GLY A 347 -11.74 -31.23 18.74
N LEU A 348 -11.22 -31.56 17.54
CA LEU A 348 -11.96 -31.43 16.27
C LEU A 348 -13.27 -32.25 16.21
N SER A 349 -13.35 -33.33 17.00
CA SER A 349 -14.52 -34.20 17.15
C SER A 349 -15.29 -33.95 18.46
N GLY A 350 -14.89 -32.96 19.25
CA GLY A 350 -15.58 -32.58 20.49
C GLY A 350 -16.99 -32.08 20.21
N LEU A 351 -17.94 -32.46 21.07
CA LEU A 351 -19.34 -32.08 20.96
C LEU A 351 -19.55 -30.63 21.42
N LEU A 352 -20.35 -29.90 20.66
CA LEU A 352 -20.76 -28.53 20.95
C LEU A 352 -22.21 -28.32 20.49
N SER A 353 -22.83 -27.25 20.95
CA SER A 353 -24.05 -26.71 20.35
C SER A 353 -23.77 -25.33 19.77
N TYR A 354 -24.49 -24.97 18.70
CA TYR A 354 -24.39 -23.64 18.12
C TYR A 354 -25.73 -23.16 17.58
N ARG A 355 -25.85 -21.84 17.45
CA ARG A 355 -26.98 -21.20 16.77
C ARG A 355 -26.50 -19.98 15.99
N TRP A 356 -27.21 -19.68 14.91
CA TRP A 356 -26.95 -18.48 14.10
C TRP A 356 -27.88 -17.34 14.50
N GLU A 357 -27.35 -16.13 14.46
CA GLU A 357 -28.05 -14.88 14.75
C GLU A 357 -27.89 -13.93 13.54
N LEU A 358 -28.97 -13.28 13.11
CA LEU A 358 -28.93 -12.23 12.09
C LEU A 358 -28.88 -10.87 12.79
N ALA A 359 -27.95 -10.02 12.42
CA ALA A 359 -27.80 -8.68 12.95
C ALA A 359 -27.91 -7.62 11.85
N LEU A 360 -28.42 -6.45 12.23
CA LEU A 360 -28.35 -5.22 11.44
C LEU A 360 -27.53 -4.20 12.23
N GLY A 361 -26.26 -4.04 11.85
CA GLY A 361 -25.27 -3.34 12.67
C GLY A 361 -25.13 -4.00 14.04
N ASP A 362 -25.31 -3.23 15.11
CA ASP A 362 -25.20 -3.74 16.50
C ASP A 362 -26.44 -4.49 16.99
N THR A 363 -27.53 -4.49 16.23
CA THR A 363 -28.82 -5.01 16.69
C THR A 363 -29.07 -6.41 16.17
N VAL A 364 -29.10 -7.41 17.07
CA VAL A 364 -29.56 -8.77 16.76
C VAL A 364 -31.08 -8.79 16.59
N LEU A 365 -31.52 -9.34 15.46
CA LEU A 365 -32.92 -9.44 15.08
C LEU A 365 -33.59 -10.66 15.70
N THR A 366 -34.76 -10.44 16.29
CA THR A 366 -35.65 -11.54 16.70
C THR A 366 -36.30 -12.20 15.47
N PRO A 367 -36.77 -13.46 15.55
CA PRO A 367 -37.50 -14.11 14.45
C PRO A 367 -38.71 -13.29 13.96
N ALA A 368 -39.42 -12.63 14.88
CA ALA A 368 -40.55 -11.75 14.54
C ALA A 368 -40.12 -10.45 13.84
N GLU A 369 -39.00 -9.84 14.24
CA GLU A 369 -38.41 -8.69 13.53
C GLU A 369 -37.93 -9.09 12.13
N MET A 370 -37.25 -10.22 12.00
CA MET A 370 -36.80 -10.77 10.72
C MET A 370 -37.97 -11.04 9.77
N GLY A 371 -39.04 -11.68 10.25
CA GLY A 371 -40.25 -11.91 9.46
C GLY A 371 -40.90 -10.62 8.95
N ARG A 372 -40.97 -9.58 9.79
CA ARG A 372 -41.48 -8.25 9.39
C ARG A 372 -40.62 -7.58 8.32
N LEU A 373 -39.30 -7.72 8.42
CA LEU A 373 -38.35 -7.14 7.47
C LEU A 373 -38.42 -7.80 6.09
N ILE A 374 -38.61 -9.12 6.03
CA ILE A 374 -38.75 -9.87 4.76
C ILE A 374 -40.07 -9.54 4.06
N GLN A 375 -41.14 -9.32 4.82
CA GLN A 375 -42.47 -9.02 4.29
C GLN A 375 -42.67 -7.54 3.91
N ALA A 376 -41.77 -6.66 4.33
CA ALA A 376 -41.85 -5.25 3.98
C ALA A 376 -41.69 -5.08 2.46
N LYS A 377 -42.44 -4.16 1.84
CA LYS A 377 -42.33 -3.83 0.41
C LYS A 377 -41.25 -2.77 0.10
N SER A 378 -40.56 -2.30 1.14
CA SER A 378 -39.57 -1.22 1.11
C SER A 378 -38.26 -1.64 1.78
N ASP A 379 -37.11 -1.32 1.17
CA ASP A 379 -35.78 -1.34 1.81
C ASP A 379 -35.65 -0.41 3.05
N LEU A 380 -36.65 0.44 3.29
CA LEU A 380 -36.72 1.36 4.42
C LEU A 380 -37.67 0.80 5.50
N VAL A 381 -37.04 0.22 6.51
CA VAL A 381 -37.52 -0.45 7.72
C VAL A 381 -37.74 0.40 8.97
N ARG A 382 -38.93 0.54 9.58
CA ARG A 382 -38.99 1.02 10.99
C ARG A 382 -38.66 -0.13 11.95
N LEU A 383 -37.45 -0.12 12.53
CA LEU A 383 -36.98 -1.10 13.52
C LEU A 383 -36.77 -0.43 14.88
N ARG A 384 -37.50 -0.91 15.91
CA ARG A 384 -37.44 -0.40 17.30
C ARG A 384 -37.52 1.13 17.42
N GLY A 385 -38.37 1.75 16.61
CA GLY A 385 -38.60 3.20 16.62
C GLY A 385 -37.70 4.02 15.70
N HIS A 386 -36.72 3.41 15.01
CA HIS A 386 -35.80 4.08 14.10
C HIS A 386 -35.97 3.60 12.65
N TRP A 387 -35.80 4.49 11.67
CA TRP A 387 -35.80 4.13 10.25
C TRP A 387 -34.41 3.60 9.83
N VAL A 388 -34.38 2.38 9.33
CA VAL A 388 -33.17 1.66 8.92
C VAL A 388 -33.30 1.28 7.46
N GLN A 389 -32.28 1.61 6.67
CA GLN A 389 -32.19 1.16 5.29
C GLN A 389 -31.29 -0.08 5.22
N ALA A 390 -31.86 -1.19 4.75
CA ALA A 390 -31.15 -2.45 4.59
C ALA A 390 -31.54 -3.09 3.26
N ASP A 391 -30.57 -3.70 2.58
CA ASP A 391 -30.82 -4.41 1.32
C ASP A 391 -31.71 -5.64 1.56
N GLN A 392 -32.95 -5.59 1.07
CA GLN A 392 -33.89 -6.70 1.21
C GLN A 392 -33.41 -7.97 0.55
N ARG A 393 -32.66 -7.90 -0.55
CA ARG A 393 -32.19 -9.10 -1.24
C ARG A 393 -31.20 -9.86 -0.37
N SER A 394 -30.24 -9.15 0.22
CA SER A 394 -29.29 -9.70 1.19
C SER A 394 -29.98 -10.20 2.45
N LEU A 395 -30.94 -9.46 3.00
CA LEU A 395 -31.72 -9.86 4.18
C LEU A 395 -32.56 -11.12 3.92
N ALA A 396 -33.26 -11.20 2.80
CA ALA A 396 -34.06 -12.36 2.43
C ALA A 396 -33.18 -13.59 2.17
N ALA A 397 -32.03 -13.42 1.52
CA ALA A 397 -31.06 -14.50 1.31
C ALA A 397 -30.48 -15.01 2.64
N ALA A 398 -30.15 -14.10 3.56
CA ALA A 398 -29.67 -14.47 4.89
C ALA A 398 -30.76 -15.19 5.69
N ALA A 399 -31.98 -14.64 5.72
CA ALA A 399 -33.09 -15.26 6.43
C ALA A 399 -33.45 -16.65 5.88
N ALA A 400 -33.45 -16.82 4.56
CA ALA A 400 -33.67 -18.12 3.91
C ALA A 400 -32.57 -19.13 4.27
N TYR A 401 -31.31 -18.70 4.34
CA TYR A 401 -30.22 -19.56 4.82
C TYR A 401 -30.36 -19.93 6.29
N LEU A 402 -30.84 -18.99 7.11
CA LEU A 402 -31.03 -19.14 8.56
C LEU A 402 -32.30 -19.92 8.93
N GLU A 403 -33.18 -20.21 7.98
CA GLU A 403 -34.41 -20.95 8.23
C GLU A 403 -34.10 -22.33 8.84
N GLY A 404 -34.63 -22.56 10.04
CA GLY A 404 -34.35 -23.74 10.86
C GLY A 404 -32.97 -23.77 11.55
N LYS A 405 -32.08 -22.80 11.31
CA LYS A 405 -30.73 -22.71 11.89
C LYS A 405 -30.59 -21.74 13.07
N VAL A 406 -31.70 -21.12 13.47
CA VAL A 406 -31.78 -20.17 14.60
C VAL A 406 -31.85 -20.90 15.94
N ASP A 407 -32.32 -22.15 15.94
CA ASP A 407 -32.36 -23.01 17.13
C ASP A 407 -30.98 -23.63 17.42
N GLU A 408 -30.75 -23.99 18.68
CA GLU A 408 -29.52 -24.66 19.10
C GLU A 408 -29.38 -26.05 18.47
N ARG A 409 -28.24 -26.29 17.82
CA ARG A 409 -27.95 -27.53 17.09
C ARG A 409 -26.71 -28.22 17.64
N PRO A 410 -26.77 -29.53 17.96
CA PRO A 410 -25.59 -30.29 18.32
C PRO A 410 -24.73 -30.55 17.07
N ALA A 411 -23.43 -30.33 17.19
CA ALA A 411 -22.44 -30.66 16.16
C ALA A 411 -21.07 -30.92 16.77
N THR A 412 -20.15 -31.36 15.93
CA THR A 412 -18.71 -31.32 16.20
C THR A 412 -18.10 -30.01 15.70
N LEU A 413 -16.94 -29.63 16.23
CA LEU A 413 -16.20 -28.47 15.74
C LEU A 413 -15.92 -28.53 14.23
N THR A 414 -15.58 -29.70 13.70
CA THR A 414 -15.36 -29.88 12.25
C THR A 414 -16.62 -29.60 11.43
N GLN A 415 -17.78 -30.06 11.91
CA GLN A 415 -19.07 -29.81 11.24
C GLN A 415 -19.44 -28.32 11.29
N LEU A 416 -19.24 -27.67 12.43
CA LEU A 416 -19.46 -26.23 12.59
C LEU A 416 -18.60 -25.41 11.61
N LEU A 417 -17.29 -25.66 11.61
CA LEU A 417 -16.35 -24.98 10.70
C LEU A 417 -16.67 -25.28 9.23
N GLY A 418 -17.07 -26.51 8.92
CA GLY A 418 -17.52 -26.90 7.59
C GLY A 418 -18.78 -26.17 7.16
N GLU A 419 -19.72 -25.90 8.07
CA GLU A 419 -20.93 -25.12 7.79
C GLU A 419 -20.62 -23.64 7.57
N ILE A 420 -19.76 -23.04 8.40
CA ILE A 420 -19.25 -21.67 8.19
C ILE A 420 -18.57 -21.56 6.81
N ALA A 421 -17.76 -22.55 6.45
CA ALA A 421 -17.09 -22.59 5.15
C ALA A 421 -18.08 -22.74 3.98
N ALA A 422 -19.22 -23.39 4.21
CA ALA A 422 -20.25 -23.65 3.20
C ALA A 422 -21.31 -22.54 3.10
N THR A 423 -21.28 -21.50 3.93
CA THR A 423 -22.21 -20.38 3.85
C THR A 423 -22.10 -19.68 2.48
N GLN A 424 -23.21 -19.66 1.73
CA GLN A 424 -23.27 -19.08 0.38
C GLN A 424 -24.02 -17.74 0.32
N VAL A 425 -24.42 -17.19 1.47
CA VAL A 425 -25.14 -15.92 1.52
C VAL A 425 -24.20 -14.81 1.08
N ARG A 426 -24.28 -14.41 -0.19
CA ARG A 426 -23.48 -13.31 -0.75
C ARG A 426 -23.83 -12.00 -0.03
N GLN A 427 -22.83 -11.13 0.13
CA GLN A 427 -22.98 -9.78 0.72
C GLN A 427 -23.41 -9.71 2.21
N VAL A 428 -23.53 -10.84 2.90
CA VAL A 428 -23.79 -10.89 4.35
C VAL A 428 -22.60 -11.55 5.04
N PRO A 429 -21.65 -10.78 5.59
CA PRO A 429 -20.45 -11.33 6.22
C PRO A 429 -20.78 -11.97 7.57
N ILE A 430 -19.89 -12.85 8.03
CA ILE A 430 -19.88 -13.34 9.41
C ILE A 430 -18.97 -12.41 10.21
N GLU A 431 -19.54 -11.57 11.07
CA GLU A 431 -18.78 -10.55 11.81
C GLU A 431 -18.26 -11.05 13.16
N GLU A 432 -19.02 -11.92 13.84
CA GLU A 432 -18.73 -12.29 15.22
C GLU A 432 -19.00 -13.78 15.47
N VAL A 433 -18.03 -14.45 16.09
CA VAL A 433 -18.19 -15.81 16.64
C VAL A 433 -17.95 -15.72 18.14
N THR A 434 -19.00 -15.91 18.93
CA THR A 434 -18.90 -15.94 20.41
C THR A 434 -18.94 -17.39 20.89
N ALA A 435 -18.01 -17.76 21.77
CA ALA A 435 -17.89 -19.13 22.24
C ALA A 435 -17.82 -19.20 23.78
N THR A 436 -18.30 -20.33 24.33
CA THR A 436 -18.19 -20.68 25.76
C THR A 436 -17.61 -22.09 25.91
N GLY A 437 -17.10 -22.42 27.11
CA GLY A 437 -16.43 -23.69 27.39
C GLY A 437 -15.06 -23.79 26.70
N TRP A 438 -14.64 -25.01 26.37
CA TRP A 438 -13.33 -25.26 25.75
C TRP A 438 -13.18 -24.60 24.36
N VAL A 439 -14.28 -24.45 23.61
CA VAL A 439 -14.28 -23.79 22.29
C VAL A 439 -13.95 -22.30 22.40
N ARG A 440 -14.24 -21.67 23.54
CA ARG A 440 -13.85 -20.27 23.79
C ARG A 440 -12.34 -20.10 23.71
N GLU A 441 -11.60 -21.01 24.35
CA GLU A 441 -10.14 -20.97 24.40
C GLU A 441 -9.52 -21.05 22.99
N LEU A 442 -10.21 -21.71 22.06
CA LEU A 442 -9.83 -21.84 20.66
C LEU A 442 -10.17 -20.60 19.82
N PHE A 443 -11.36 -20.00 19.97
CA PHE A 443 -11.80 -18.85 19.15
C PHE A 443 -11.31 -17.48 19.66
N ASP A 444 -11.09 -17.31 20.97
CA ASP A 444 -10.54 -16.08 21.56
C ASP A 444 -9.00 -15.95 21.32
N GLY A 445 -8.38 -16.98 20.73
CA GLY A 445 -7.01 -16.95 20.22
C GLY A 445 -5.91 -16.83 21.29
N VAL A 446 -5.00 -15.87 21.13
CA VAL A 446 -3.77 -15.71 21.94
C VAL A 446 -4.05 -15.13 23.33
N HIS A 447 -5.28 -14.68 23.59
CA HIS A 447 -5.66 -13.99 24.81
C HIS A 447 -6.41 -14.86 25.83
N SER A 448 -6.67 -16.13 25.51
CA SER A 448 -7.63 -16.97 26.23
C SER A 448 -7.04 -18.22 26.90
N GLY A 449 -5.72 -18.39 26.89
CA GLY A 449 -5.05 -19.46 27.65
C GLY A 449 -4.57 -18.97 29.01
N ASP A 450 -4.61 -19.83 30.03
CA ASP A 450 -3.87 -19.60 31.26
C ASP A 450 -2.39 -19.38 30.91
N PRO A 451 -1.74 -18.33 31.44
CA PRO A 451 -0.33 -18.08 31.19
C PRO A 451 0.49 -19.31 31.56
N VAL A 452 1.23 -19.86 30.60
CA VAL A 452 2.16 -20.95 30.85
C VAL A 452 3.48 -20.36 31.29
N ASP A 453 3.97 -20.77 32.46
CA ASP A 453 5.30 -20.40 32.93
C ASP A 453 6.39 -21.04 32.05
N PRO A 454 7.52 -20.36 31.80
CA PRO A 454 8.64 -20.96 31.10
C PRO A 454 9.14 -22.23 31.82
N PRO A 455 9.36 -23.35 31.11
CA PRO A 455 9.80 -24.59 31.73
C PRO A 455 11.19 -24.47 32.34
N ALA A 456 11.44 -25.15 33.45
CA ALA A 456 12.68 -25.08 34.23
C ALA A 456 13.89 -25.62 33.44
N GLY A 457 13.66 -26.58 32.54
CA GLY A 457 14.65 -27.13 31.62
C GLY A 457 15.10 -26.16 30.53
N LEU A 458 14.37 -25.07 30.28
CA LEU A 458 14.67 -24.13 29.21
C LEU A 458 15.83 -23.20 29.60
N LYS A 459 16.94 -23.27 28.86
CA LYS A 459 18.12 -22.41 29.01
C LYS A 459 18.03 -21.16 28.13
N ALA A 460 16.87 -20.52 28.15
CA ALA A 460 16.60 -19.27 27.44
C ALA A 460 15.52 -18.44 28.17
N GLN A 461 15.61 -17.12 28.07
CA GLN A 461 14.55 -16.23 28.52
C GLN A 461 13.61 -15.94 27.35
N LEU A 462 12.37 -16.42 27.44
CA LEU A 462 11.35 -16.14 26.44
C LEU A 462 10.90 -14.68 26.51
N ARG A 463 10.73 -14.05 25.35
CA ARG A 463 10.12 -12.72 25.22
C ARG A 463 8.61 -12.80 25.48
N PRO A 464 7.92 -11.68 25.82
CA PRO A 464 6.49 -11.69 26.11
C PRO A 464 5.64 -12.31 24.99
N TYR A 465 5.96 -12.01 23.73
CA TYR A 465 5.26 -12.66 22.61
C TYR A 465 5.57 -14.16 22.54
N GLN A 466 6.81 -14.59 22.75
CA GLN A 466 7.17 -16.01 22.74
C GLN A 466 6.46 -16.79 23.85
N LEU A 467 6.27 -16.17 25.02
CA LEU A 467 5.50 -16.73 26.13
C LEU A 467 4.02 -16.90 25.78
N ARG A 468 3.42 -15.87 25.14
CA ARG A 468 2.06 -15.97 24.59
C ARG A 468 1.95 -17.08 23.54
N GLY A 469 2.96 -17.22 22.70
CA GLY A 469 3.00 -18.29 21.68
C GLY A 469 3.15 -19.67 22.29
N LEU A 470 3.97 -19.83 23.34
CA LEU A 470 4.05 -21.06 24.13
C LEU A 470 2.70 -21.40 24.76
N SER A 471 2.05 -20.42 25.40
CA SER A 471 0.74 -20.62 26.05
C SER A 471 -0.31 -21.04 25.02
N TRP A 472 -0.33 -20.40 23.85
CA TRP A 472 -1.22 -20.80 22.76
C TRP A 472 -0.92 -22.22 22.24
N LEU A 473 0.35 -22.56 21.99
CA LEU A 473 0.74 -23.91 21.55
C LEU A 473 0.35 -24.99 22.58
N ALA A 474 0.51 -24.71 23.88
CA ALA A 474 0.13 -25.62 24.96
C ALA A 474 -1.39 -25.82 25.01
N THR A 475 -2.19 -24.75 24.83
CA THR A 475 -3.65 -24.85 24.70
C THR A 475 -4.06 -25.69 23.49
N MET A 476 -3.48 -25.44 22.32
CA MET A 476 -3.76 -26.21 21.09
C MET A 476 -3.44 -27.70 21.28
N SER A 477 -2.28 -28.00 21.89
CA SER A 477 -1.88 -29.36 22.24
C SER A 477 -2.87 -30.01 23.21
N ARG A 478 -3.22 -29.35 24.32
CA ARG A 478 -4.18 -29.89 25.31
C ARG A 478 -5.55 -30.17 24.72
N LEU A 479 -6.03 -29.30 23.83
CA LEU A 479 -7.31 -29.49 23.13
C LEU A 479 -7.22 -30.55 22.01
N GLY A 480 -6.03 -31.02 21.64
CA GLY A 480 -5.84 -31.94 20.52
C GLY A 480 -6.14 -31.30 19.16
N CYS A 481 -6.06 -29.97 19.06
CA CYS A 481 -6.25 -29.21 17.83
C CYS A 481 -4.88 -28.89 17.23
N GLY A 482 -4.65 -29.17 15.93
CA GLY A 482 -3.38 -28.81 15.32
C GLY A 482 -3.18 -27.31 15.16
N ALA A 483 -1.94 -26.87 14.99
CA ALA A 483 -1.58 -25.46 15.02
C ALA A 483 -0.62 -25.07 13.89
N ILE A 484 -0.77 -23.86 13.38
CA ILE A 484 0.11 -23.23 12.39
C ILE A 484 0.77 -22.01 13.04
N LEU A 485 2.04 -22.14 13.39
CA LEU A 485 2.85 -21.02 13.87
C LEU A 485 3.52 -20.32 12.68
N ALA A 486 2.91 -19.23 12.26
CA ALA A 486 3.23 -18.45 11.08
C ALA A 486 3.98 -17.14 11.41
N ASP A 487 4.71 -17.10 12.52
CA ASP A 487 5.56 -15.96 12.90
C ASP A 487 6.60 -15.65 11.82
N ASP A 488 6.86 -14.35 11.60
CA ASP A 488 7.97 -13.88 10.78
C ASP A 488 9.28 -14.57 11.14
N MET A 489 10.09 -14.82 10.13
CA MET A 489 11.32 -15.57 10.30
C MET A 489 12.30 -14.80 11.19
N GLY A 490 12.73 -15.43 12.28
CA GLY A 490 13.64 -14.80 13.24
C GLY A 490 12.99 -14.45 14.57
N LEU A 491 11.67 -14.54 14.69
CA LEU A 491 10.93 -14.40 15.95
C LEU A 491 11.12 -15.56 16.93
N GLY A 492 11.86 -16.61 16.55
CA GLY A 492 12.16 -17.75 17.42
C GLY A 492 11.00 -18.76 17.48
N LYS A 493 10.58 -19.31 16.34
CA LYS A 493 9.64 -20.44 16.29
C LYS A 493 10.26 -21.70 16.92
N THR A 494 11.54 -21.94 16.67
CA THR A 494 12.29 -23.08 17.20
C THR A 494 12.29 -23.12 18.73
N VAL A 495 12.67 -22.02 19.40
CA VAL A 495 12.66 -21.95 20.87
C VAL A 495 11.25 -22.13 21.45
N GLN A 496 10.20 -21.65 20.78
CA GLN A 496 8.81 -21.83 21.22
C GLN A 496 8.39 -23.31 21.16
N VAL A 497 8.78 -24.05 20.11
CA VAL A 497 8.52 -25.51 20.02
C VAL A 497 9.32 -26.27 21.07
N LEU A 498 10.60 -25.96 21.27
CA LEU A 498 11.42 -26.61 22.30
C LEU A 498 10.85 -26.34 23.71
N ALA A 499 10.36 -25.13 23.97
CA ALA A 499 9.69 -24.79 25.22
C ALA A 499 8.37 -25.56 25.39
N LEU A 500 7.59 -25.80 24.32
CA LEU A 500 6.40 -26.64 24.39
C LEU A 500 6.77 -28.08 24.84
N LEU A 501 7.77 -28.69 24.20
CA LEU A 501 8.19 -30.06 24.51
C LEU A 501 8.68 -30.19 25.96
N LEU A 502 9.46 -29.22 26.44
CA LEU A 502 9.90 -29.20 27.83
C LEU A 502 8.73 -29.00 28.80
N HIS A 503 7.81 -28.08 28.49
CA HIS A 503 6.64 -27.82 29.31
C HIS A 503 5.78 -29.08 29.49
N GLU A 504 5.55 -29.83 28.42
CA GLU A 504 4.78 -31.08 28.48
C GLU A 504 5.52 -32.21 29.21
N ASN A 505 6.85 -32.28 29.09
CA ASN A 505 7.67 -33.25 29.83
C ASN A 505 7.74 -32.95 31.34
N GLU A 506 7.65 -31.67 31.73
CA GLU A 506 7.72 -31.22 33.12
C GLU A 506 6.35 -31.12 33.81
N SER A 507 5.26 -31.14 33.03
CA SER A 507 3.91 -30.94 33.55
C SER A 507 3.40 -32.13 34.37
N PRO A 508 2.99 -31.95 35.65
CA PRO A 508 2.53 -33.04 36.53
C PRO A 508 1.20 -33.69 36.11
N ALA A 509 0.48 -33.08 35.15
CA ALA A 509 -0.89 -33.45 34.79
C ALA A 509 -0.99 -34.69 33.88
N THR A 510 0.11 -35.12 33.26
CA THR A 510 0.15 -36.35 32.45
C THR A 510 0.72 -37.49 33.30
N ALA A 511 -0.10 -38.48 33.63
CA ALA A 511 0.32 -39.68 34.37
C ALA A 511 1.34 -40.56 33.59
N SER A 512 1.68 -40.18 32.36
CA SER A 512 2.65 -40.83 31.48
C SER A 512 3.53 -39.78 30.79
N VAL A 513 4.82 -40.08 30.62
CA VAL A 513 5.73 -39.28 29.78
C VAL A 513 5.13 -39.15 28.37
N PRO A 514 5.06 -37.93 27.78
CA PRO A 514 4.58 -37.74 26.42
C PRO A 514 5.33 -38.63 25.42
N GLY A 515 4.65 -39.07 24.35
CA GLY A 515 5.30 -39.80 23.26
C GLY A 515 6.36 -38.95 22.52
N PRO A 516 7.19 -39.56 21.66
CA PRO A 516 8.23 -38.86 20.93
C PRO A 516 7.64 -37.83 19.96
N THR A 517 8.43 -36.79 19.63
CA THR A 517 8.11 -35.79 18.60
C THR A 517 8.87 -36.07 17.32
N LEU A 518 8.17 -36.14 16.18
CA LEU A 518 8.79 -36.18 14.85
C LEU A 518 8.86 -34.76 14.28
N LEU A 519 10.07 -34.25 14.08
CA LEU A 519 10.30 -32.97 13.42
C LEU A 519 10.87 -33.18 12.02
N VAL A 520 10.11 -32.73 11.03
CA VAL A 520 10.46 -32.78 9.61
C VAL A 520 10.87 -31.37 9.19
N CYS A 521 12.09 -31.21 8.70
CA CYS A 521 12.60 -29.92 8.26
C CYS A 521 13.44 -30.04 6.98
N PRO A 522 13.74 -28.93 6.29
CA PRO A 522 14.70 -28.94 5.19
C PRO A 522 16.07 -29.47 5.66
N MET A 523 16.78 -30.20 4.80
CA MET A 523 18.10 -30.76 5.13
C MET A 523 19.04 -29.70 5.72
N SER A 524 18.95 -28.49 5.17
CA SER A 524 19.78 -27.35 5.53
C SER A 524 19.60 -26.83 6.96
N VAL A 525 18.49 -27.15 7.64
CA VAL A 525 18.21 -26.67 9.01
C VAL A 525 18.25 -27.76 10.07
N VAL A 526 18.46 -29.02 9.69
CA VAL A 526 18.60 -30.16 10.63
C VAL A 526 19.69 -29.89 11.66
N GLY A 527 20.85 -29.38 11.22
CA GLY A 527 21.95 -29.04 12.13
C GLY A 527 21.64 -27.87 13.06
N ASN A 528 20.81 -26.92 12.59
CA ASN A 528 20.39 -25.80 13.41
C ASN A 528 19.45 -26.25 14.53
N TRP A 529 18.46 -27.11 14.22
CA TRP A 529 17.58 -27.70 15.23
C TRP A 529 18.34 -28.49 16.29
N GLN A 530 19.34 -29.29 15.88
CA GLN A 530 20.19 -30.01 16.81
C GLN A 530 20.94 -29.06 17.77
N ARG A 531 21.62 -28.03 17.23
CA ARG A 531 22.35 -27.05 18.04
C ARG A 531 21.44 -26.22 18.95
N GLU A 532 20.27 -25.82 18.46
CA GLU A 532 19.31 -25.06 19.26
C GLU A 532 18.71 -25.94 20.38
N ALA A 533 18.46 -27.23 20.13
CA ALA A 533 18.03 -28.16 21.17
C ALA A 533 19.14 -28.37 22.23
N GLU A 534 20.38 -28.63 21.83
CA GLU A 534 21.52 -28.75 22.75
C GLU A 534 21.73 -27.48 23.59
N ARG A 535 21.52 -26.30 22.99
CA ARG A 535 21.70 -25.00 23.65
C ARG A 535 20.55 -24.67 24.60
N PHE A 536 19.30 -24.76 24.14
CA PHE A 536 18.13 -24.25 24.85
C PHE A 536 17.41 -25.31 25.66
N ALA A 537 17.51 -26.58 25.28
CA ALA A 537 16.81 -27.69 25.91
C ALA A 537 17.75 -28.91 26.07
N PRO A 538 18.89 -28.78 26.78
CA PRO A 538 19.92 -29.82 26.88
C PRO A 538 19.43 -31.13 27.51
N GLY A 539 18.29 -31.11 28.21
CA GLY A 539 17.65 -32.30 28.77
C GLY A 539 16.87 -33.15 27.77
N LEU A 540 16.59 -32.66 26.55
CA LEU A 540 15.88 -33.41 25.52
C LEU A 540 16.83 -34.37 24.79
N ARG A 541 16.44 -35.64 24.67
CA ARG A 541 17.15 -36.65 23.88
C ARG A 541 16.80 -36.49 22.41
N VAL A 542 17.77 -36.02 21.62
CA VAL A 542 17.59 -35.73 20.18
C VAL A 542 18.22 -36.82 19.32
N LEU A 543 17.41 -37.41 18.43
CA LEU A 543 17.85 -38.37 17.40
C LEU A 543 17.80 -37.73 16.02
N VAL A 544 18.91 -37.77 15.28
CA VAL A 544 18.94 -37.34 13.87
C VAL A 544 18.77 -38.56 12.96
N HIS A 545 17.57 -38.73 12.39
CA HIS A 545 17.26 -39.77 11.41
C HIS A 545 17.67 -39.33 9.99
N HIS A 546 18.97 -39.41 9.68
CA HIS A 546 19.51 -39.01 8.39
C HIS A 546 20.78 -39.79 8.02
N GLY A 547 21.04 -39.94 6.73
CA GLY A 547 22.28 -40.56 6.20
C GLY A 547 22.12 -42.02 5.78
N SER A 548 23.19 -42.58 5.22
CA SER A 548 23.25 -43.98 4.77
C SER A 548 23.31 -44.99 5.92
N SER A 549 23.81 -44.58 7.09
CA SER A 549 23.89 -45.37 8.32
C SER A 549 22.72 -45.14 9.28
N ARG A 550 21.61 -44.55 8.81
CA ARG A 550 20.43 -44.33 9.65
C ARG A 550 19.80 -45.67 10.03
N ARG A 551 19.35 -45.78 11.28
CA ARG A 551 18.70 -46.98 11.83
C ARG A 551 17.41 -47.27 11.05
N SER A 552 17.05 -48.55 10.91
CA SER A 552 15.83 -49.00 10.23
C SER A 552 15.24 -50.22 10.91
N GLY A 553 13.94 -50.45 10.76
CA GLY A 553 13.25 -51.58 11.38
C GLY A 553 13.34 -51.55 12.92
N PRO A 554 13.58 -52.69 13.60
CA PRO A 554 13.58 -52.75 15.06
C PRO A 554 14.58 -51.82 15.76
N GLU A 555 15.72 -51.53 15.10
CA GLU A 555 16.70 -50.58 15.64
C GLU A 555 16.19 -49.13 15.62
N LEU A 556 15.39 -48.78 14.62
CA LEU A 556 14.73 -47.47 14.57
C LEU A 556 13.64 -47.40 15.65
N ASP A 557 12.85 -48.45 15.80
CA ASP A 557 11.79 -48.52 16.81
C ASP A 557 12.36 -48.29 18.23
N ALA A 558 13.45 -48.99 18.58
CA ALA A 558 14.14 -48.81 19.86
C ALA A 558 14.76 -47.40 20.02
N ALA A 559 15.32 -46.84 18.94
CA ALA A 559 15.91 -45.52 18.95
C ALA A 559 14.86 -44.41 19.17
N VAL A 560 13.70 -44.54 18.51
CA VAL A 560 12.58 -43.60 18.64
C VAL A 560 11.99 -43.66 20.05
N ALA A 561 11.84 -44.85 20.62
CA ALA A 561 11.35 -45.02 22.00
C ALA A 561 12.28 -44.39 23.07
N ASP A 562 13.58 -44.31 22.80
CA ASP A 562 14.58 -43.69 23.68
C ASP A 562 14.83 -42.19 23.37
N SER A 563 14.04 -41.59 22.48
CA SER A 563 14.20 -40.20 22.07
C SER A 563 12.98 -39.36 22.40
N ASP A 564 13.18 -38.09 22.73
CA ASP A 564 12.10 -37.13 22.92
C ASP A 564 11.81 -36.37 21.62
N LEU A 565 12.87 -36.12 20.82
CA LEU A 565 12.80 -35.40 19.54
C LEU A 565 13.57 -36.14 18.43
N VAL A 566 12.88 -36.48 17.35
CA VAL A 566 13.45 -37.14 16.17
C VAL A 566 13.45 -36.18 14.99
N LEU A 567 14.63 -35.82 14.50
CA LEU A 567 14.84 -34.92 13.37
C LEU A 567 14.97 -35.71 12.06
N THR A 568 14.15 -35.39 11.06
CA THR A 568 14.24 -35.97 9.71
C THR A 568 14.04 -34.90 8.64
N THR A 569 14.14 -35.30 7.37
CA THR A 569 13.92 -34.43 6.21
C THR A 569 12.68 -34.82 5.42
N TYR A 570 12.07 -33.88 4.70
CA TYR A 570 10.91 -34.16 3.84
C TYR A 570 11.14 -35.30 2.83
N ALA A 571 12.35 -35.43 2.30
CA ALA A 571 12.70 -36.50 1.37
C ALA A 571 12.72 -37.88 2.07
N LEU A 572 13.26 -37.94 3.29
CA LEU A 572 13.31 -39.17 4.09
C LEU A 572 11.95 -39.52 4.68
N LEU A 573 11.14 -38.54 5.09
CA LEU A 573 9.75 -38.75 5.49
C LEU A 573 8.97 -39.50 4.41
N ALA A 574 9.09 -39.07 3.15
CA ALA A 574 8.41 -39.72 2.03
C ALA A 574 8.97 -41.11 1.71
N ARG A 575 10.25 -41.35 1.98
CA ARG A 575 10.93 -42.62 1.71
C ARG A 575 10.62 -43.67 2.78
N ASP A 576 10.67 -43.26 4.04
CA ASP A 576 10.60 -44.14 5.22
C ASP A 576 9.22 -44.08 5.89
N VAL A 577 8.20 -43.59 5.18
CA VAL A 577 6.85 -43.33 5.70
C VAL A 577 6.24 -44.54 6.40
N GLU A 578 6.44 -45.75 5.87
CA GLU A 578 5.87 -46.98 6.44
C GLU A 578 6.51 -47.38 7.77
N GLU A 579 7.77 -46.99 8.01
CA GLU A 579 8.44 -47.19 9.31
C GLU A 579 8.02 -46.14 10.32
N LEU A 580 7.96 -44.88 9.89
CA LEU A 580 7.55 -43.76 10.73
C LEU A 580 6.09 -43.84 11.14
N LYS A 581 5.21 -44.40 10.30
CA LYS A 581 3.78 -44.60 10.62
C LYS A 581 3.50 -45.51 11.81
N ARG A 582 4.42 -46.43 12.13
CA ARG A 582 4.23 -47.41 13.21
C ARG A 582 4.52 -46.84 14.59
N GLN A 583 5.17 -45.68 14.68
CA GLN A 583 5.56 -45.09 15.95
C GLN A 583 4.40 -44.28 16.58
N PRO A 584 4.29 -44.25 17.91
CA PRO A 584 3.26 -43.51 18.62
C PRO A 584 3.65 -42.04 18.80
N TRP A 585 3.69 -41.27 17.70
CA TRP A 585 4.08 -39.86 17.77
C TRP A 585 3.08 -39.04 18.60
N GLU A 586 3.62 -38.31 19.56
CA GLU A 586 2.86 -37.29 20.28
C GLU A 586 2.63 -36.08 19.36
N HIS A 587 3.72 -35.56 18.80
CA HIS A 587 3.73 -34.45 17.87
C HIS A 587 4.35 -34.82 16.54
N VAL A 588 3.78 -34.30 15.46
CA VAL A 588 4.48 -34.15 14.17
C VAL A 588 4.61 -32.66 13.87
N VAL A 589 5.84 -32.20 13.77
CA VAL A 589 6.21 -30.81 13.50
C VAL A 589 6.78 -30.71 12.09
N LEU A 590 6.20 -29.84 11.26
CA LEU A 590 6.72 -29.51 9.94
C LEU A 590 7.36 -28.11 9.99
N ASP A 591 8.68 -28.04 9.90
CA ASP A 591 9.39 -26.76 9.77
C ASP A 591 9.55 -26.37 8.30
N GLU A 592 9.37 -25.08 8.00
CA GLU A 592 9.24 -24.57 6.62
C GLU A 592 8.14 -25.33 5.85
N ALA A 593 6.93 -25.33 6.42
CA ALA A 593 5.77 -26.09 5.94
C ALA A 593 5.36 -25.78 4.48
N GLN A 594 5.85 -24.70 3.87
CA GLN A 594 5.71 -24.46 2.43
C GLN A 594 6.32 -25.59 1.57
N HIS A 595 7.17 -26.45 2.12
CA HIS A 595 7.63 -27.68 1.45
C HIS A 595 6.51 -28.68 1.12
N ILE A 596 5.34 -28.58 1.76
CA ILE A 596 4.15 -29.38 1.46
C ILE A 596 3.05 -28.58 0.75
N LYS A 597 3.37 -27.43 0.15
CA LYS A 597 2.40 -26.54 -0.51
C LYS A 597 1.51 -27.21 -1.56
N ASN A 598 2.04 -28.21 -2.25
CA ASN A 598 1.26 -29.02 -3.17
C ASN A 598 0.84 -30.35 -2.52
N ALA A 599 -0.45 -30.48 -2.22
CA ALA A 599 -1.04 -31.64 -1.56
C ALA A 599 -0.85 -32.97 -2.32
N GLY A 600 -0.63 -32.92 -3.64
CA GLY A 600 -0.43 -34.11 -4.49
C GLY A 600 0.97 -34.72 -4.42
N THR A 601 1.95 -34.02 -3.85
CA THR A 601 3.34 -34.48 -3.78
C THR A 601 3.50 -35.68 -2.84
N ARG A 602 4.52 -36.51 -3.08
CA ARG A 602 4.83 -37.66 -2.20
C ARG A 602 5.11 -37.21 -0.76
N GLN A 603 5.79 -36.08 -0.61
CA GLN A 603 6.12 -35.48 0.69
C GLN A 603 4.86 -35.04 1.45
N ALA A 604 3.95 -34.30 0.80
CA ALA A 604 2.71 -33.85 1.44
C ALA A 604 1.80 -35.03 1.82
N ARG A 605 1.71 -36.05 0.95
CA ARG A 605 0.97 -37.28 1.24
C ARG A 605 1.56 -38.04 2.43
N ALA A 606 2.89 -38.17 2.47
CA ALA A 606 3.57 -38.84 3.59
C ALA A 606 3.37 -38.10 4.91
N ALA A 607 3.50 -36.77 4.92
CA ALA A 607 3.30 -35.95 6.12
C ALA A 607 1.90 -36.12 6.73
N ARG A 608 0.84 -36.11 5.92
CA ARG A 608 -0.54 -36.33 6.40
C ARG A 608 -0.81 -37.76 6.87
N ALA A 609 -0.04 -38.72 6.36
CA ALA A 609 -0.24 -40.14 6.65
C ALA A 609 0.41 -40.60 7.96
N ILE A 610 1.30 -39.79 8.57
CA ILE A 610 1.86 -40.10 9.89
C ILE A 610 0.77 -39.84 10.97
N PRO A 611 0.44 -40.84 11.80
CA PRO A 611 -0.45 -40.64 12.93
C PRO A 611 0.25 -39.82 14.01
N ALA A 612 -0.46 -38.86 14.59
CA ALA A 612 0.03 -38.04 15.71
C ALA A 612 -1.15 -37.50 16.51
N ARG A 613 -1.00 -37.33 17.83
CA ARG A 613 -2.03 -36.67 18.66
C ARG A 613 -2.17 -35.19 18.29
N HIS A 614 -1.03 -34.52 18.07
CA HIS A 614 -0.99 -33.10 17.76
C HIS A 614 -0.06 -32.82 16.57
N ARG A 615 -0.47 -31.86 15.73
CA ARG A 615 0.21 -31.55 14.46
C ARG A 615 0.53 -30.08 14.37
N LEU A 616 1.80 -29.77 14.17
CA LEU A 616 2.33 -28.41 14.18
C LEU A 616 2.97 -28.08 12.83
N ALA A 617 2.57 -26.97 12.23
CA ALA A 617 3.22 -26.43 11.04
C ALA A 617 3.89 -25.10 11.38
N LEU A 618 5.19 -24.99 11.09
CA LEU A 618 5.96 -23.77 11.25
C LEU A 618 6.23 -23.19 9.87
N THR A 619 5.92 -21.91 9.69
CA THR A 619 6.18 -21.20 8.43
C THR A 619 6.49 -19.73 8.70
N GLY A 620 7.22 -19.07 7.81
CA GLY A 620 7.38 -17.61 7.82
C GLY A 620 6.21 -16.89 7.15
N THR A 621 5.54 -17.57 6.21
CA THR A 621 4.43 -17.02 5.42
C THR A 621 3.38 -18.13 5.23
N PRO A 622 2.20 -18.04 5.83
CA PRO A 622 1.19 -19.11 5.77
C PRO A 622 0.55 -19.24 4.39
N VAL A 623 0.58 -18.16 3.59
CA VAL A 623 0.29 -18.14 2.16
C VAL A 623 1.52 -17.51 1.51
N GLU A 624 2.27 -18.27 0.71
CA GLU A 624 3.39 -17.72 -0.05
C GLU A 624 2.87 -17.18 -1.39
N ASN A 625 1.99 -17.93 -2.07
CA ASN A 625 1.67 -17.69 -3.48
C ASN A 625 0.19 -17.88 -3.85
N ARG A 626 -0.49 -18.88 -3.28
CA ARG A 626 -1.89 -19.23 -3.63
C ARG A 626 -2.66 -19.76 -2.44
N LEU A 627 -3.98 -19.61 -2.46
CA LEU A 627 -4.83 -20.10 -1.38
C LEU A 627 -4.78 -21.64 -1.22
N GLU A 628 -4.47 -22.39 -2.27
CA GLU A 628 -4.33 -23.85 -2.14
C GLU A 628 -3.13 -24.29 -1.30
N GLU A 629 -2.12 -23.44 -1.14
CA GLU A 629 -0.96 -23.71 -0.27
C GLU A 629 -1.39 -23.71 1.20
N LEU A 630 -2.16 -22.68 1.59
CA LEU A 630 -2.78 -22.60 2.92
C LEU A 630 -3.67 -23.81 3.17
N ARG A 631 -4.47 -24.22 2.17
CA ARG A 631 -5.28 -25.43 2.27
C ARG A 631 -4.41 -26.65 2.55
N SER A 632 -3.31 -26.84 1.83
CA SER A 632 -2.44 -28.02 2.00
C SER A 632 -1.82 -28.07 3.40
N ILE A 633 -1.39 -26.92 3.94
CA ILE A 633 -0.82 -26.80 5.28
C ILE A 633 -1.90 -27.00 6.35
N LEU A 634 -3.07 -26.39 6.18
CA LEU A 634 -4.18 -26.55 7.13
C LEU A 634 -4.76 -27.95 7.11
N ASP A 635 -4.83 -28.63 5.96
CA ASP A 635 -5.26 -30.02 5.86
C ASP A 635 -4.28 -30.99 6.57
N PHE A 636 -3.02 -30.58 6.74
CA PHE A 636 -2.09 -31.29 7.62
C PHE A 636 -2.41 -31.03 9.10
N ALA A 637 -2.49 -29.75 9.51
CA ALA A 637 -2.66 -29.35 10.91
C ALA A 637 -4.06 -29.70 11.46
N ALA A 638 -5.12 -29.33 10.74
CA ALA A 638 -6.52 -29.54 11.09
C ALA A 638 -7.26 -30.20 9.89
N PRO A 639 -7.17 -31.53 9.75
CA PRO A 639 -7.75 -32.25 8.62
C PRO A 639 -9.26 -32.03 8.47
N ASN A 640 -9.74 -32.01 7.22
CA ASN A 640 -11.17 -31.88 6.85
C ASN A 640 -11.88 -30.55 7.20
N VAL A 641 -11.21 -29.60 7.88
CA VAL A 641 -11.82 -28.30 8.23
C VAL A 641 -12.25 -27.49 7.00
N LEU A 642 -11.47 -27.54 5.92
CA LEU A 642 -11.74 -26.82 4.66
C LEU A 642 -12.46 -27.66 3.59
N GLY A 643 -12.82 -28.90 3.90
CA GLY A 643 -13.42 -29.83 2.95
C GLY A 643 -12.47 -30.32 1.83
N LYS A 644 -13.08 -30.90 0.79
CA LYS A 644 -12.33 -31.50 -0.34
C LYS A 644 -11.62 -30.43 -1.19
N PRO A 645 -10.56 -30.79 -1.95
CA PRO A 645 -9.85 -29.83 -2.81
C PRO A 645 -10.77 -29.09 -3.79
N SER A 646 -11.71 -29.81 -4.40
CA SER A 646 -12.70 -29.25 -5.32
C SER A 646 -13.66 -28.29 -4.63
N GLU A 647 -14.07 -28.60 -3.39
CA GLU A 647 -14.97 -27.75 -2.60
C GLU A 647 -14.27 -26.47 -2.17
N PHE A 648 -13.03 -26.56 -1.67
CA PHE A 648 -12.24 -25.39 -1.33
C PHE A 648 -12.01 -24.48 -2.53
N HIS A 649 -11.65 -25.07 -3.68
CA HIS A 649 -11.43 -24.31 -4.91
C HIS A 649 -12.69 -23.55 -5.34
N ALA A 650 -13.87 -24.20 -5.27
CA ALA A 650 -15.14 -23.57 -5.62
C ALA A 650 -15.62 -22.53 -4.59
N ARG A 651 -15.37 -22.75 -3.29
CA ARG A 651 -15.88 -21.89 -2.19
C ARG A 651 -14.99 -20.71 -1.84
N PHE A 652 -13.68 -20.83 -2.09
CA PHE A 652 -12.67 -19.85 -1.68
C PHE A 652 -11.74 -19.43 -2.81
N ALA A 653 -11.04 -20.37 -3.46
CA ALA A 653 -10.02 -19.98 -4.45
C ALA A 653 -10.61 -19.16 -5.61
N VAL A 654 -11.66 -19.66 -6.28
CA VAL A 654 -12.31 -18.94 -7.39
C VAL A 654 -12.97 -17.63 -6.92
N PRO A 655 -13.81 -17.62 -5.86
CA PRO A 655 -14.41 -16.37 -5.40
C PRO A 655 -13.39 -15.30 -4.97
N ILE A 656 -12.30 -15.68 -4.31
CA ILE A 656 -11.31 -14.73 -3.79
C ILE A 656 -10.35 -14.27 -4.90
N GLU A 657 -9.75 -15.20 -5.64
CA GLU A 657 -8.69 -14.88 -6.60
C GLU A 657 -9.24 -14.32 -7.92
N ARG A 658 -10.45 -14.74 -8.34
CA ARG A 658 -11.05 -14.33 -9.62
C ARG A 658 -12.19 -13.33 -9.47
N GLU A 659 -13.05 -13.49 -8.46
CA GLU A 659 -14.27 -12.68 -8.29
C GLU A 659 -14.10 -11.57 -7.23
N HIS A 660 -12.96 -11.54 -6.53
CA HIS A 660 -12.65 -10.58 -5.45
C HIS A 660 -13.76 -10.50 -4.38
N ASP A 661 -14.32 -11.65 -4.01
CA ASP A 661 -15.39 -11.75 -3.02
C ASP A 661 -14.85 -11.62 -1.58
N GLU A 662 -15.01 -10.41 -1.01
CA GLU A 662 -14.66 -10.10 0.39
C GLU A 662 -15.39 -10.97 1.42
N ASN A 663 -16.59 -11.47 1.11
CA ASN A 663 -17.30 -12.38 1.99
C ASN A 663 -16.58 -13.74 2.03
N ALA A 664 -16.08 -14.23 0.90
CA ALA A 664 -15.28 -15.45 0.86
C ALA A 664 -13.98 -15.33 1.67
N VAL A 665 -13.32 -14.16 1.64
CA VAL A 665 -12.16 -13.85 2.49
C VAL A 665 -12.53 -13.91 3.96
N SER A 666 -13.63 -13.26 4.35
CA SER A 666 -14.11 -13.21 5.73
C SER A 666 -14.45 -14.60 6.28
N ARG A 667 -15.15 -15.43 5.48
CA ARG A 667 -15.43 -16.84 5.83
C ARG A 667 -14.15 -17.66 5.99
N LEU A 668 -13.19 -17.51 5.07
CA LEU A 668 -11.92 -18.23 5.15
C LEU A 668 -11.15 -17.85 6.42
N ARG A 669 -11.12 -16.56 6.78
CA ARG A 669 -10.51 -16.07 8.01
C ARG A 669 -11.20 -16.65 9.24
N ALA A 670 -12.53 -16.61 9.31
CA ALA A 670 -13.28 -17.16 10.45
C ALA A 670 -12.99 -18.64 10.70
N VAL A 671 -12.81 -19.43 9.63
CA VAL A 671 -12.52 -20.87 9.71
C VAL A 671 -11.05 -21.16 10.04
N THR A 672 -10.12 -20.32 9.56
CA THR A 672 -8.67 -20.56 9.69
C THR A 672 -8.05 -19.92 10.93
N ALA A 673 -8.57 -18.78 11.39
CA ALA A 673 -8.01 -18.00 12.49
C ALA A 673 -7.72 -18.79 13.78
N PRO A 674 -8.60 -19.72 14.23
CA PRO A 674 -8.33 -20.47 15.46
C PRO A 674 -7.06 -21.34 15.41
N PHE A 675 -6.64 -21.73 14.22
CA PHE A 675 -5.50 -22.63 14.02
C PHE A 675 -4.22 -21.90 13.60
N VAL A 676 -4.26 -20.59 13.36
CA VAL A 676 -3.13 -19.82 12.80
C VAL A 676 -2.72 -18.71 13.76
N LEU A 677 -1.50 -18.81 14.29
CA LEU A 677 -0.84 -17.72 15.01
C LEU A 677 0.20 -17.07 14.11
N ARG A 678 -0.01 -15.81 13.72
CA ARG A 678 0.92 -15.02 12.92
C ARG A 678 1.28 -13.71 13.61
N ARG A 679 2.59 -13.43 13.68
CA ARG A 679 3.15 -12.17 14.18
C ARG A 679 4.23 -11.68 13.24
N VAL A 680 4.30 -10.37 13.05
CA VAL A 680 5.26 -9.73 12.15
C VAL A 680 6.31 -8.93 12.92
N LYS A 681 7.52 -8.80 12.38
CA LYS A 681 8.60 -8.02 13.04
C LYS A 681 8.29 -6.53 13.13
N THR A 682 7.47 -6.03 12.20
CA THR A 682 7.03 -4.63 12.15
C THR A 682 6.00 -4.30 13.21
N ASP A 683 5.46 -5.29 13.92
CA ASP A 683 4.51 -5.06 15.02
C ASP A 683 5.26 -4.58 16.27
N PRO A 684 5.07 -3.33 16.71
CA PRO A 684 5.72 -2.80 17.89
C PRO A 684 5.37 -3.55 19.19
N ALA A 685 4.24 -4.27 19.22
CA ALA A 685 3.84 -5.11 20.36
C ALA A 685 4.59 -6.46 20.42
N VAL A 686 5.36 -6.79 19.38
CA VAL A 686 6.14 -8.03 19.27
C VAL A 686 7.64 -7.75 19.47
N ILE A 687 8.17 -6.69 18.85
CA ILE A 687 9.59 -6.34 18.93
C ILE A 687 9.78 -4.83 19.10
N SER A 688 10.31 -4.41 20.25
CA SER A 688 10.80 -3.05 20.51
C SER A 688 12.31 -2.86 20.31
N ASP A 689 13.06 -3.98 20.27
CA ASP A 689 14.53 -3.97 20.47
C ASP A 689 15.32 -4.37 19.21
N LEU A 690 14.66 -4.66 18.08
CA LEU A 690 15.41 -4.83 16.82
C LEU A 690 15.79 -3.45 16.29
N PRO A 691 17.04 -3.29 15.82
CA PRO A 691 17.48 -2.06 15.17
C PRO A 691 16.69 -1.81 13.86
N GLU A 692 16.83 -0.64 13.25
CA GLU A 692 16.08 -0.32 12.05
C GLU A 692 16.57 -1.14 10.86
N LYS A 693 15.63 -1.53 9.98
CA LYS A 693 15.94 -2.17 8.70
C LYS A 693 15.64 -1.18 7.58
N PHE A 694 16.68 -0.76 6.87
CA PHE A 694 16.56 0.14 5.72
C PHE A 694 16.67 -0.66 4.43
N GLU A 695 15.60 -0.69 3.65
CA GLU A 695 15.62 -1.28 2.31
C GLU A 695 15.68 -0.19 1.25
N MET A 696 16.63 -0.31 0.32
CA MET A 696 16.79 0.61 -0.79
C MET A 696 17.08 -0.14 -2.09
N THR A 697 16.45 0.32 -3.17
CA THR A 697 16.80 -0.08 -4.53
C THR A 697 17.97 0.79 -5.00
N VAL A 698 19.06 0.14 -5.40
CA VAL A 698 20.25 0.81 -5.95
C VAL A 698 20.24 0.59 -7.46
N ARG A 699 20.04 1.67 -8.20
CA ARG A 699 19.96 1.68 -9.66
C ARG A 699 21.36 1.71 -10.27
N ALA A 700 21.61 0.75 -11.15
CA ALA A 700 22.85 0.61 -11.92
C ALA A 700 22.58 0.87 -13.40
N ASN A 701 23.42 1.66 -14.06
CA ASN A 701 23.37 1.75 -15.51
C ASN A 701 24.14 0.57 -16.13
N LEU A 702 23.70 0.11 -17.30
CA LEU A 702 24.45 -0.84 -18.10
C LEU A 702 25.68 -0.15 -18.71
N THR A 703 26.78 -0.89 -18.84
CA THR A 703 27.88 -0.45 -19.71
C THR A 703 27.46 -0.54 -21.19
N VAL A 704 28.18 0.16 -22.07
CA VAL A 704 27.98 0.07 -23.53
C VAL A 704 28.06 -1.39 -24.01
N GLU A 705 28.98 -2.18 -23.44
CA GLU A 705 29.10 -3.60 -23.73
C GLU A 705 27.86 -4.39 -23.29
N GLN A 706 27.36 -4.15 -22.07
CA GLN A 706 26.16 -4.80 -21.57
C GLN A 706 24.92 -4.42 -22.39
N ALA A 707 24.73 -3.16 -22.76
CA ALA A 707 23.61 -2.72 -23.57
C ALA A 707 23.59 -3.38 -24.96
N ALA A 708 24.76 -3.48 -25.61
CA ALA A 708 24.88 -4.17 -26.90
C ALA A 708 24.54 -5.66 -26.78
N LEU A 709 25.05 -6.36 -25.75
CA LEU A 709 24.73 -7.76 -25.49
C LEU A 709 23.25 -7.96 -25.13
N TYR A 710 22.68 -7.05 -24.34
CA TYR A 710 21.30 -7.08 -23.93
C TYR A 710 20.37 -6.96 -25.15
N GLN A 711 20.61 -5.97 -26.01
CA GLN A 711 19.83 -5.78 -27.24
C GLN A 711 19.93 -7.01 -28.16
N ALA A 712 21.11 -7.59 -28.32
CA ALA A 712 21.30 -8.80 -29.12
C ALA A 712 20.48 -10.00 -28.59
N VAL A 713 20.38 -10.16 -27.26
CA VAL A 713 19.55 -11.22 -26.65
C VAL A 713 18.05 -10.97 -26.89
N VAL A 714 17.59 -9.71 -26.81
CA VAL A 714 16.20 -9.35 -27.11
C VAL A 714 15.86 -9.62 -28.58
N ASP A 715 16.74 -9.23 -29.50
CA ASP A 715 16.55 -9.41 -30.94
C ASP A 715 16.51 -10.90 -31.33
N ASP A 716 17.42 -11.71 -30.77
CA ASP A 716 17.45 -13.17 -30.96
C ASP A 716 16.15 -13.83 -30.47
N MET A 717 15.69 -13.45 -29.27
CA MET A 717 14.41 -13.95 -28.74
C MET A 717 13.25 -13.59 -29.66
N LEU A 718 13.14 -12.33 -30.10
CA LEU A 718 12.06 -11.89 -30.99
C LEU A 718 12.09 -12.60 -32.35
N ALA A 719 13.28 -12.88 -32.88
CA ALA A 719 13.44 -13.66 -34.10
C ALA A 719 12.96 -15.12 -33.92
N GLN A 720 13.33 -15.77 -32.82
CA GLN A 720 12.87 -17.13 -32.48
C GLN A 720 11.35 -17.19 -32.28
N LEU A 721 10.77 -16.19 -31.61
CA LEU A 721 9.33 -16.09 -31.41
C LEU A 721 8.57 -15.91 -32.73
N LYS A 722 9.09 -15.11 -33.67
CA LYS A 722 8.51 -14.95 -35.01
C LYS A 722 8.57 -16.27 -35.80
N ALA A 723 9.68 -16.99 -35.75
CA ALA A 723 9.84 -18.28 -36.42
C ALA A 723 8.90 -19.36 -35.86
N SER A 724 8.62 -19.34 -34.55
CA SER A 724 7.74 -20.30 -33.89
C SER A 724 6.24 -20.14 -34.22
N ARG A 725 5.78 -18.98 -34.72
CA ARG A 725 4.36 -18.74 -35.07
C ARG A 725 3.86 -19.49 -36.33
N ALA A 726 4.74 -20.14 -37.08
CA ALA A 726 4.41 -20.73 -38.38
C ALA A 726 3.81 -22.15 -38.34
N THR A 727 3.72 -22.81 -37.18
CA THR A 727 3.23 -24.21 -37.07
C THR A 727 2.36 -24.40 -35.81
N GLY A 728 1.04 -24.48 -35.95
CA GLY A 728 0.09 -24.46 -34.81
C GLY A 728 -0.06 -25.77 -34.01
N SER A 729 0.99 -26.28 -33.37
CA SER A 729 0.93 -27.50 -32.52
C SER A 729 1.27 -27.25 -31.04
N SER A 730 0.87 -28.16 -30.14
CA SER A 730 1.17 -28.09 -28.69
C SER A 730 2.67 -28.12 -28.36
N ALA A 731 3.50 -28.67 -29.26
CA ALA A 731 4.97 -28.64 -29.14
C ALA A 731 5.54 -27.22 -29.31
N VAL A 732 4.87 -26.37 -30.09
CA VAL A 732 5.28 -24.98 -30.33
C VAL A 732 5.07 -24.10 -29.10
N ASN A 733 4.03 -24.35 -28.30
CA ASN A 733 3.83 -23.65 -27.02
C ASN A 733 4.93 -23.98 -26.00
N MET A 734 5.42 -25.23 -25.96
CA MET A 734 6.56 -25.59 -25.11
C MET A 734 7.87 -24.96 -25.58
N ALA A 735 8.14 -24.94 -26.89
CA ALA A 735 9.32 -24.30 -27.47
C ALA A 735 9.33 -22.77 -27.22
N ARG A 736 8.16 -22.12 -27.36
CA ARG A 736 7.96 -20.71 -27.02
C ARG A 736 8.29 -20.42 -25.55
N ARG A 737 7.71 -21.20 -24.63
CA ARG A 737 7.99 -21.08 -23.19
C ARG A 737 9.49 -21.22 -22.93
N GLY A 738 10.13 -22.25 -23.48
CA GLY A 738 11.57 -22.47 -23.34
C GLY A 738 12.43 -21.29 -23.83
N ALA A 739 12.10 -20.71 -24.99
CA ALA A 739 12.83 -19.57 -25.55
C ALA A 739 12.71 -18.31 -24.66
N VAL A 740 11.53 -18.03 -24.12
CA VAL A 740 11.30 -16.87 -23.22
C VAL A 740 12.07 -17.03 -21.90
N LEU A 741 12.01 -18.21 -21.27
CA LEU A 741 12.75 -18.49 -20.01
C LEU A 741 14.27 -18.40 -20.23
N ALA A 742 14.75 -18.92 -21.36
CA ALA A 742 16.16 -18.85 -21.74
C ALA A 742 16.62 -17.40 -21.98
N ALA A 743 15.82 -16.59 -22.68
CA ALA A 743 16.10 -15.18 -22.90
C ALA A 743 16.13 -14.40 -21.57
N LEU A 744 15.14 -14.59 -20.70
CA LEU A 744 15.09 -13.96 -19.38
C LEU A 744 16.34 -14.29 -18.54
N THR A 745 16.74 -15.56 -18.53
CA THR A 745 17.96 -16.01 -17.86
C THR A 745 19.18 -15.27 -18.41
N ARG A 746 19.34 -15.23 -19.74
CA ARG A 746 20.46 -14.55 -20.41
C ARG A 746 20.49 -13.05 -20.14
N LEU A 747 19.35 -12.37 -20.20
CA LEU A 747 19.25 -10.94 -19.90
C LEU A 747 19.71 -10.64 -18.47
N LYS A 748 19.30 -11.45 -17.49
CA LYS A 748 19.80 -11.33 -16.11
C LYS A 748 21.31 -11.56 -16.01
N GLN A 749 21.85 -12.53 -16.76
CA GLN A 749 23.30 -12.75 -16.79
C GLN A 749 24.05 -11.55 -17.37
N VAL A 750 23.54 -10.92 -18.42
CA VAL A 750 24.09 -9.69 -19.02
C VAL A 750 24.06 -8.53 -18.01
N CYS A 751 22.92 -8.32 -17.33
CA CYS A 751 22.77 -7.31 -16.28
C CYS A 751 23.80 -7.51 -15.15
N ASN A 752 24.06 -8.76 -14.77
CA ASN A 752 25.08 -9.08 -13.76
C ASN A 752 26.49 -8.78 -14.25
N HIS A 753 26.92 -9.38 -15.37
CA HIS A 753 28.23 -9.14 -15.95
C HIS A 753 28.37 -9.75 -17.38
N PRO A 754 29.02 -9.07 -18.35
CA PRO A 754 29.28 -9.64 -19.68
C PRO A 754 29.94 -11.02 -19.65
N ALA A 755 31.01 -11.20 -18.86
CA ALA A 755 31.68 -12.49 -18.68
C ALA A 755 30.77 -13.60 -18.09
N HIS A 756 29.74 -13.25 -17.31
CA HIS A 756 28.78 -14.22 -16.78
C HIS A 756 27.83 -14.72 -17.90
N TYR A 757 27.42 -13.84 -18.80
CA TYR A 757 26.64 -14.23 -19.98
C TYR A 757 27.48 -14.99 -21.02
N LEU A 758 28.69 -14.50 -21.33
CA LEU A 758 29.55 -15.08 -22.36
C LEU A 758 30.12 -16.45 -21.94
N GLY A 759 30.39 -16.65 -20.65
CA GLY A 759 30.97 -17.90 -20.14
C GLY A 759 32.37 -18.22 -20.71
N ASP A 760 33.07 -17.21 -21.22
CA ASP A 760 34.30 -17.34 -22.00
C ASP A 760 35.59 -17.17 -21.16
N GLY A 761 35.45 -16.95 -19.85
CA GLY A 761 36.57 -16.69 -18.95
C GLY A 761 37.20 -15.29 -19.12
N SER A 762 36.53 -14.38 -19.82
CA SER A 762 37.02 -13.00 -19.98
C SER A 762 37.10 -12.26 -18.65
N ALA A 763 38.11 -11.38 -18.51
CA ALA A 763 38.36 -10.64 -17.28
C ALA A 763 37.20 -9.71 -16.88
N LEU A 764 37.03 -9.47 -15.58
CA LEU A 764 35.98 -8.57 -15.05
C LEU A 764 36.25 -7.10 -15.36
N LEU A 765 37.52 -6.76 -15.50
CA LEU A 765 37.98 -5.42 -15.87
C LEU A 765 38.49 -5.41 -17.30
N ARG A 766 38.24 -4.32 -18.02
CA ARG A 766 38.84 -4.02 -19.33
C ARG A 766 39.60 -2.70 -19.23
N ARG A 767 40.93 -2.76 -19.39
CA ARG A 767 41.82 -1.59 -19.24
C ARG A 767 41.62 -0.85 -17.90
N GLY A 768 41.45 -1.62 -16.82
CA GLY A 768 41.24 -1.08 -15.47
C GLY A 768 39.84 -0.49 -15.20
N ARG A 769 38.89 -0.63 -16.12
CA ARG A 769 37.48 -0.22 -15.92
C ARG A 769 36.56 -1.42 -15.85
N HIS A 770 35.51 -1.33 -15.03
CA HIS A 770 34.50 -2.37 -14.94
C HIS A 770 33.75 -2.55 -16.25
N ARG A 771 33.45 -3.82 -16.57
CA ARG A 771 32.56 -4.19 -17.67
C ARG A 771 31.10 -4.33 -17.24
N SER A 772 30.83 -4.27 -15.93
CA SER A 772 29.49 -4.30 -15.34
C SER A 772 29.25 -3.08 -14.46
N GLY A 773 28.16 -2.35 -14.71
CA GLY A 773 27.76 -1.23 -13.86
C GLY A 773 27.39 -1.67 -12.45
N LYS A 774 26.74 -2.84 -12.30
CA LYS A 774 26.42 -3.40 -10.97
C LYS A 774 27.67 -3.74 -10.18
N LEU A 775 28.65 -4.40 -10.79
CA LEU A 775 29.86 -4.81 -10.08
C LEU A 775 30.69 -3.59 -9.65
N ALA A 776 30.71 -2.51 -10.45
CA ALA A 776 31.30 -1.24 -10.07
C ALA A 776 30.64 -0.67 -8.81
N LEU A 777 29.30 -0.57 -8.79
CA LEU A 777 28.57 -0.07 -7.62
C LEU A 777 28.72 -0.96 -6.38
N VAL A 778 28.79 -2.28 -6.56
CA VAL A 778 29.05 -3.22 -5.45
C VAL A 778 30.42 -2.95 -4.86
N GLU A 779 31.42 -2.72 -5.69
CA GLU A 779 32.76 -2.40 -5.22
C GLU A 779 32.79 -1.10 -4.40
N ASP A 780 32.14 -0.04 -4.88
CA ASP A 780 32.03 1.25 -4.17
C ASP A 780 31.30 1.10 -2.81
N VAL A 781 30.21 0.31 -2.80
CA VAL A 781 29.47 -0.01 -1.57
C VAL A 781 30.36 -0.77 -0.59
N LEU A 782 31.08 -1.78 -1.06
CA LEU A 782 31.95 -2.59 -0.21
C LEU A 782 33.15 -1.79 0.32
N GLU A 783 33.73 -0.90 -0.47
CA GLU A 783 34.80 0.00 0.00
C GLU A 783 34.32 0.86 1.17
N SER A 784 33.12 1.42 1.07
CA SER A 784 32.49 2.20 2.14
C SER A 784 32.22 1.36 3.39
N VAL A 785 31.62 0.18 3.22
CA VAL A 785 31.30 -0.75 4.33
C VAL A 785 32.55 -1.18 5.08
N LEU A 786 33.61 -1.51 4.35
CA LEU A 786 34.87 -1.95 4.95
C LEU A 786 35.61 -0.81 5.64
N ALA A 787 35.54 0.42 5.10
CA ALA A 787 36.13 1.59 5.73
C ALA A 787 35.52 1.90 7.11
N GLU A 788 34.25 1.57 7.29
CA GLU A 788 33.52 1.69 8.57
C GLU A 788 33.73 0.49 9.52
N GLY A 789 34.51 -0.52 9.10
CA GLY A 789 34.76 -1.74 9.88
C GLY A 789 33.51 -2.62 10.01
N GLU A 790 32.61 -2.55 9.04
CA GLU A 790 31.34 -3.26 9.01
C GLU A 790 31.41 -4.49 8.10
N ARG A 791 30.32 -5.30 8.09
CA ARG A 791 30.31 -6.59 7.42
C ARG A 791 29.16 -6.73 6.44
N ALA A 792 29.46 -7.28 5.27
CA ALA A 792 28.52 -7.42 4.15
C ALA A 792 28.22 -8.88 3.76
N LEU A 793 26.95 -9.14 3.46
CA LEU A 793 26.51 -10.35 2.77
C LEU A 793 26.13 -10.00 1.32
N LEU A 794 26.69 -10.74 0.36
CA LEU A 794 26.35 -10.60 -1.06
C LEU A 794 25.53 -11.81 -1.50
N PHE A 795 24.30 -11.58 -1.94
CA PHE A 795 23.41 -12.62 -2.42
C PHE A 795 23.29 -12.61 -3.94
N THR A 796 23.38 -13.77 -4.57
CA THR A 796 23.11 -13.97 -6.01
C THR A 796 22.28 -15.23 -6.26
N GLN A 797 21.40 -15.20 -7.25
CA GLN A 797 20.68 -16.39 -7.70
C GLN A 797 21.58 -17.37 -8.47
N PHE A 798 22.71 -16.91 -9.02
CA PHE A 798 23.59 -17.67 -9.92
C PHE A 798 24.85 -18.12 -9.21
N ARG A 799 25.10 -19.44 -9.21
CA ARG A 799 26.33 -19.97 -8.63
C ARG A 799 27.54 -19.53 -9.45
N GLU A 800 27.43 -19.60 -10.76
CA GLU A 800 28.47 -19.29 -11.73
C GLU A 800 28.94 -17.85 -11.57
N PHE A 801 28.03 -16.93 -11.27
CA PHE A 801 28.38 -15.54 -10.98
C PHE A 801 29.11 -15.40 -9.65
N GLY A 802 28.67 -16.08 -8.60
CA GLY A 802 29.38 -16.12 -7.32
C GLY A 802 30.80 -16.68 -7.43
N ASP A 803 30.97 -17.78 -8.19
CA ASP A 803 32.26 -18.38 -8.49
C ASP A 803 33.18 -17.41 -9.26
N LEU A 804 32.61 -16.55 -10.09
CA LEU A 804 33.32 -15.53 -10.87
C LEU A 804 33.76 -14.32 -10.02
N ILE A 805 32.89 -13.77 -9.17
CA ILE A 805 33.19 -12.54 -8.41
C ILE A 805 33.98 -12.78 -7.13
N THR A 806 33.87 -13.96 -6.51
CA THR A 806 34.51 -14.22 -5.21
C THR A 806 36.05 -14.10 -5.27
N PRO A 807 36.76 -14.69 -6.26
CA PRO A 807 38.20 -14.53 -6.38
C PRO A 807 38.60 -13.06 -6.63
N TYR A 808 37.85 -12.36 -7.48
CA TYR A 808 38.08 -10.95 -7.79
C TYR A 808 37.97 -10.06 -6.54
N LEU A 809 36.87 -10.19 -5.78
CA LEU A 809 36.66 -9.41 -4.57
C LEU A 809 37.71 -9.77 -3.50
N SER A 810 38.14 -11.03 -3.44
CA SER A 810 39.19 -11.45 -2.50
C SER A 810 40.53 -10.80 -2.82
N GLU A 811 40.91 -10.73 -4.10
CA GLU A 811 42.11 -10.05 -4.56
C GLU A 811 42.00 -8.53 -4.33
N ARG A 812 40.87 -7.92 -4.70
CA ARG A 812 40.63 -6.47 -4.58
C ARG A 812 40.72 -5.97 -3.14
N PHE A 813 40.13 -6.69 -2.20
CA PHE A 813 40.09 -6.31 -0.79
C PHE A 813 41.17 -6.98 0.06
N GLY A 814 42.06 -7.77 -0.55
CA GLY A 814 43.18 -8.42 0.14
C GLY A 814 42.74 -9.37 1.27
N THR A 815 41.54 -9.93 1.20
CA THR A 815 40.95 -10.79 2.24
C THR A 815 40.27 -12.00 1.63
N ALA A 816 40.30 -13.14 2.32
CA ALA A 816 39.67 -14.36 1.82
C ALA A 816 38.15 -14.28 2.01
N ILE A 817 37.40 -14.20 0.91
CA ILE A 817 35.93 -14.12 0.95
C ILE A 817 35.34 -15.53 0.78
N PRO A 818 34.61 -16.07 1.77
CA PRO A 818 33.92 -17.35 1.62
C PRO A 818 32.71 -17.23 0.70
N PHE A 819 32.48 -18.25 -0.12
CA PHE A 819 31.28 -18.41 -0.94
C PHE A 819 30.45 -19.61 -0.48
N LEU A 820 29.26 -19.36 0.05
CA LEU A 820 28.33 -20.37 0.55
C LEU A 820 27.26 -20.69 -0.51
N HIS A 821 27.35 -21.88 -1.10
CA HIS A 821 26.40 -22.37 -2.10
C HIS A 821 25.99 -23.83 -1.85
N GLY A 822 24.99 -24.32 -2.60
CA GLY A 822 24.39 -25.64 -2.38
C GLY A 822 25.34 -26.84 -2.53
N GLY A 823 26.49 -26.65 -3.21
CA GLY A 823 27.52 -27.69 -3.39
C GLY A 823 28.50 -27.83 -2.21
N VAL A 824 28.44 -26.93 -1.23
CA VAL A 824 29.32 -26.97 -0.05
C VAL A 824 28.78 -28.00 0.96
N ALA A 825 29.64 -28.95 1.34
CA ALA A 825 29.33 -29.98 2.34
C ALA A 825 29.00 -29.35 3.71
N LYS A 826 28.08 -29.98 4.47
CA LYS A 826 27.54 -29.45 5.74
C LYS A 826 28.63 -28.99 6.72
N LYS A 827 29.65 -29.82 6.98
CA LYS A 827 30.74 -29.48 7.91
C LYS A 827 31.50 -28.21 7.50
N ARG A 828 31.74 -28.01 6.19
CA ARG A 828 32.39 -26.80 5.68
C ARG A 828 31.47 -25.60 5.74
N ARG A 829 30.17 -25.79 5.51
CA ARG A 829 29.16 -24.72 5.62
C ARG A 829 29.08 -24.18 7.04
N ASP A 830 28.96 -25.06 8.03
CA ASP A 830 28.90 -24.67 9.45
C ASP A 830 30.18 -23.89 9.85
N GLY A 831 31.36 -24.39 9.46
CA GLY A 831 32.62 -23.68 9.72
C GLY A 831 32.78 -22.33 9.01
N MET A 832 32.18 -22.14 7.83
CA MET A 832 32.15 -20.82 7.16
C MET A 832 31.31 -19.80 7.95
N VAL A 833 30.17 -20.23 8.48
CA VAL A 833 29.25 -19.37 9.26
C VAL A 833 29.86 -19.02 10.61
N GLU A 834 30.47 -19.98 11.29
CA GLU A 834 31.20 -19.76 12.55
C GLU A 834 32.33 -18.75 12.34
N ARG A 835 33.19 -18.99 11.35
CA ARG A 835 34.31 -18.09 11.04
C ARG A 835 33.84 -16.69 10.64
N PHE A 836 32.73 -16.55 9.92
CA PHE A 836 32.17 -15.24 9.57
C PHE A 836 31.68 -14.46 10.80
N ALA A 837 31.23 -15.15 11.85
CA ALA A 837 30.76 -14.52 13.09
C ALA A 837 31.90 -14.12 14.05
N GLU A 838 33.11 -14.63 13.86
CA GLU A 838 34.28 -14.30 14.69
C GLU A 838 34.75 -12.84 14.48
N PRO A 839 35.27 -12.15 15.51
CA PRO A 839 35.75 -10.77 15.41
C PRO A 839 36.84 -10.55 14.36
N ASP A 840 37.70 -11.55 14.11
CA ASP A 840 38.75 -11.60 13.08
C ASP A 840 38.33 -12.36 11.82
N GLY A 841 37.04 -12.73 11.73
CA GLY A 841 36.43 -13.35 10.57
C GLY A 841 36.43 -12.45 9.32
N PRO A 842 36.19 -13.04 8.13
CA PRO A 842 36.16 -12.29 6.88
C PRO A 842 35.02 -11.25 6.90
N PRO A 843 35.26 -10.02 6.42
CA PRO A 843 34.27 -8.96 6.50
C PRO A 843 33.20 -9.04 5.39
N ILE A 844 33.42 -9.87 4.37
CA ILE A 844 32.47 -10.11 3.27
C ILE A 844 32.22 -11.61 3.17
N MET A 845 30.98 -12.01 2.92
CA MET A 845 30.63 -13.38 2.53
C MET A 845 29.63 -13.37 1.36
N VAL A 846 29.88 -14.22 0.36
CA VAL A 846 28.97 -14.41 -0.78
C VAL A 846 28.08 -15.61 -0.52
N LEU A 847 26.81 -15.53 -0.88
CA LEU A 847 25.83 -16.61 -0.72
C LEU A 847 24.96 -16.75 -1.97
N SER A 848 24.71 -17.99 -2.39
CA SER A 848 23.64 -18.22 -3.36
C SER A 848 22.28 -18.11 -2.68
N LEU A 849 21.27 -17.48 -3.28
CA LEU A 849 19.93 -17.26 -2.67
C LEU A 849 19.30 -18.56 -2.14
N LYS A 850 19.40 -19.67 -2.88
CA LYS A 850 18.88 -20.98 -2.44
C LYS A 850 19.64 -21.58 -1.25
N ALA A 851 20.92 -21.27 -1.09
CA ALA A 851 21.70 -21.71 0.07
C ALA A 851 21.52 -20.75 1.26
N GLY A 852 21.32 -19.45 0.99
CA GLY A 852 21.02 -18.40 1.96
C GLY A 852 19.58 -18.44 2.51
N GLY A 853 18.63 -18.99 1.77
CA GLY A 853 17.24 -19.23 2.22
C GLY A 853 17.11 -20.31 3.29
N THR A 854 18.23 -20.84 3.80
CA THR A 854 18.25 -21.89 4.81
C THR A 854 18.55 -21.31 6.19
N GLY A 855 18.06 -21.95 7.27
CA GLY A 855 18.05 -21.60 8.72
C GLY A 855 19.24 -20.93 9.41
N LEU A 856 20.24 -20.42 8.69
CA LEU A 856 21.48 -19.82 9.17
C LEU A 856 21.23 -18.55 10.00
N ASN A 857 22.14 -18.26 10.93
CA ASN A 857 22.18 -17.04 11.72
C ASN A 857 23.41 -16.22 11.30
N LEU A 858 23.18 -15.08 10.63
CA LEU A 858 24.23 -14.22 10.05
C LEU A 858 24.18 -12.80 10.62
N THR A 859 23.82 -12.67 11.89
CA THR A 859 23.67 -11.40 12.63
C THR A 859 24.96 -10.59 12.76
N ALA A 860 26.12 -11.17 12.43
CA ALA A 860 27.39 -10.44 12.35
C ALA A 860 27.45 -9.44 11.19
N ALA A 861 26.62 -9.61 10.16
CA ALA A 861 26.49 -8.66 9.06
C ALA A 861 25.36 -7.67 9.32
N ASN A 862 25.59 -6.42 9.00
CA ASN A 862 24.59 -5.35 8.99
C ASN A 862 24.40 -4.74 7.59
N HIS A 863 25.22 -5.14 6.60
CA HIS A 863 24.98 -4.84 5.19
C HIS A 863 24.56 -6.09 4.42
N VAL A 864 23.47 -5.99 3.67
CA VAL A 864 22.97 -7.04 2.78
C VAL A 864 22.85 -6.46 1.38
N VAL A 865 23.46 -7.09 0.39
CA VAL A 865 23.40 -6.67 -1.02
C VAL A 865 22.86 -7.83 -1.86
N HIS A 866 21.71 -7.63 -2.49
CA HIS A 866 21.19 -8.53 -3.52
C HIS A 866 21.74 -8.09 -4.86
N LEU A 867 22.59 -8.93 -5.45
CA LEU A 867 23.31 -8.65 -6.69
C LEU A 867 22.39 -8.72 -7.92
N ASP A 868 21.34 -9.53 -7.86
CA ASP A 868 20.34 -9.72 -8.91
C ASP A 868 18.93 -9.78 -8.30
N ARG A 869 17.93 -9.27 -9.03
CA ARG A 869 16.53 -9.29 -8.58
C ARG A 869 15.91 -10.66 -8.80
N TRP A 870 15.41 -11.27 -7.73
CA TRP A 870 14.59 -12.48 -7.79
C TRP A 870 13.11 -12.10 -7.92
N TRP A 871 12.36 -12.87 -8.71
CA TRP A 871 10.94 -12.64 -9.02
C TRP A 871 9.99 -12.93 -7.83
N ASN A 872 10.46 -13.63 -6.79
CA ASN A 872 9.67 -13.89 -5.59
C ASN A 872 10.26 -13.11 -4.39
N PRO A 873 9.66 -11.98 -3.98
CA PRO A 873 10.13 -11.19 -2.85
C PRO A 873 10.31 -12.00 -1.57
N ALA A 874 9.52 -13.05 -1.36
CA ALA A 874 9.61 -13.89 -0.16
C ALA A 874 10.98 -14.57 -0.04
N VAL A 875 11.59 -15.00 -1.14
CA VAL A 875 12.92 -15.66 -1.12
C VAL A 875 14.03 -14.67 -0.77
N GLU A 876 13.97 -13.45 -1.30
CA GLU A 876 14.94 -12.39 -0.97
C GLU A 876 14.77 -11.90 0.46
N ASN A 877 13.53 -11.72 0.91
CA ASN A 877 13.22 -11.32 2.28
C ASN A 877 13.72 -12.41 3.25
N GLN A 878 13.53 -13.69 2.91
CA GLN A 878 14.07 -14.81 3.68
C GLN A 878 15.60 -14.80 3.72
N ALA A 879 16.29 -14.43 2.64
CA ALA A 879 17.74 -14.28 2.66
C ALA A 879 18.19 -13.08 3.52
N THR A 880 17.49 -11.96 3.42
CA THR A 880 17.75 -10.71 4.16
C THR A 880 17.57 -10.89 5.67
N ASP A 881 16.49 -11.57 6.05
CA ASP A 881 16.13 -11.87 7.45
C ASP A 881 17.15 -12.78 8.16
N ARG A 882 18.16 -13.32 7.47
CA ARG A 882 19.29 -14.02 8.10
C ARG A 882 20.25 -13.07 8.83
N ALA A 883 20.38 -11.84 8.33
CA ALA A 883 21.12 -10.75 8.97
C ALA A 883 20.21 -9.94 9.91
N PHE A 884 18.94 -9.74 9.52
CA PHE A 884 17.92 -9.04 10.33
C PHE A 884 17.17 -10.01 11.27
N ARG A 885 17.87 -10.52 12.28
CA ARG A 885 17.36 -11.52 13.23
C ARG A 885 17.70 -11.13 14.67
N ILE A 886 16.97 -11.70 15.64
CA ILE A 886 17.25 -11.54 17.07
C ILE A 886 18.73 -11.84 17.36
N GLY A 887 19.41 -10.89 18.01
CA GLY A 887 20.87 -10.90 18.20
C GLY A 887 21.59 -9.84 17.37
N GLN A 888 20.93 -9.27 16.35
CA GLN A 888 21.38 -8.09 15.65
C GLN A 888 21.36 -6.87 16.58
N ARG A 889 22.44 -6.08 16.56
CA ARG A 889 22.62 -4.88 17.40
C ARG A 889 22.87 -3.61 16.59
N ARG A 890 22.99 -3.73 15.27
CA ARG A 890 23.21 -2.61 14.33
C ARG A 890 22.07 -2.54 13.33
N ASP A 891 21.76 -1.33 12.89
CA ASP A 891 20.79 -1.12 11.81
C ASP A 891 21.23 -1.90 10.57
N VAL A 892 20.27 -2.59 9.94
CA VAL A 892 20.53 -3.45 8.80
C VAL A 892 20.18 -2.71 7.52
N GLN A 893 21.18 -2.50 6.67
CA GLN A 893 21.02 -1.86 5.37
C GLN A 893 20.94 -2.91 4.26
N VAL A 894 19.82 -2.95 3.56
CA VAL A 894 19.51 -3.90 2.49
C VAL A 894 19.49 -3.16 1.16
N ARG A 895 20.44 -3.47 0.28
CA ARG A 895 20.57 -2.89 -1.05
C ARG A 895 20.14 -3.91 -2.10
N LYS A 896 19.16 -3.56 -2.92
CA LYS A 896 18.68 -4.39 -4.04
C LYS A 896 19.18 -3.76 -5.33
N LEU A 897 20.12 -4.41 -6.03
CA LEU A 897 20.65 -3.87 -7.28
C LEU A 897 19.71 -4.13 -8.44
N VAL A 898 19.44 -3.09 -9.22
CA VAL A 898 18.54 -3.10 -10.37
C VAL A 898 19.19 -2.36 -11.53
N CYS A 899 19.24 -2.96 -12.72
CA CYS A 899 19.68 -2.21 -13.91
C CYS A 899 18.55 -1.33 -14.46
N VAL A 900 18.81 -0.04 -14.63
CA VAL A 900 17.86 0.96 -15.18
C VAL A 900 17.43 0.58 -16.59
N ASP A 901 16.15 0.78 -16.89
CA ASP A 901 15.56 0.58 -18.22
C ASP A 901 15.75 -0.84 -18.77
N THR A 902 15.89 -1.82 -17.88
CA THR A 902 16.00 -3.25 -18.21
C THR A 902 14.82 -4.05 -17.66
N ILE A 903 14.82 -5.34 -17.96
CA ILE A 903 13.91 -6.32 -17.35
C ILE A 903 13.97 -6.32 -15.81
N GLU A 904 15.11 -5.98 -15.21
CA GLU A 904 15.22 -5.97 -13.74
C GLU A 904 14.43 -4.82 -13.12
N GLU A 905 14.44 -3.63 -13.72
CA GLU A 905 13.67 -2.48 -13.23
C GLU A 905 12.18 -2.71 -13.43
N ARG A 906 11.79 -3.23 -14.59
CA ARG A 906 10.38 -3.57 -14.85
C ARG A 906 9.88 -4.64 -13.87
N ILE A 907 10.71 -5.62 -13.53
CA ILE A 907 10.41 -6.58 -12.47
C ILE A 907 10.31 -5.87 -11.11
N ASP A 908 11.23 -4.97 -10.78
CA ASP A 908 11.19 -4.19 -9.54
C ASP A 908 9.91 -3.35 -9.41
N ASP A 909 9.53 -2.64 -10.46
CA ASP A 909 8.32 -1.83 -10.53
C ASP A 909 7.05 -2.68 -10.40
N MET A 910 7.03 -3.86 -11.03
CA MET A 910 5.91 -4.81 -10.85
C MET A 910 5.82 -5.34 -9.43
N LEU A 911 6.95 -5.55 -8.75
CA LEU A 911 7.00 -6.05 -7.36
C LEU A 911 6.69 -4.95 -6.33
N THR A 912 6.96 -3.68 -6.66
CA THR A 912 6.77 -2.52 -5.78
C THR A 912 5.47 -1.75 -6.02
N GLY A 913 4.87 -1.87 -7.21
CA GLY A 913 3.50 -1.41 -7.49
C GLY A 913 2.50 -2.08 -6.54
N LYS A 914 1.43 -1.36 -6.15
CA LYS A 914 0.41 -1.74 -5.12
C LYS A 914 0.45 -3.24 -4.80
N GLN A 915 1.04 -3.60 -3.66
CA GLN A 915 1.30 -4.99 -3.26
C GLN A 915 0.08 -5.92 -3.40
N GLU A 916 -1.14 -5.40 -3.26
CA GLU A 916 -2.38 -6.12 -3.58
C GLU A 916 -2.46 -6.54 -5.06
N LEU A 917 -2.24 -5.64 -6.01
CA LEU A 917 -2.29 -5.93 -7.46
C LEU A 917 -1.09 -6.77 -7.93
N ALA A 918 0.11 -6.55 -7.39
CA ALA A 918 1.29 -7.35 -7.72
C ALA A 918 1.10 -8.83 -7.34
N SER A 919 0.51 -9.09 -6.17
CA SER A 919 0.14 -10.45 -5.72
C SER A 919 -0.98 -11.10 -6.55
N LEU A 920 -1.85 -10.28 -7.15
CA LEU A 920 -2.97 -10.72 -7.97
C LEU A 920 -2.61 -10.99 -9.44
N THR A 921 -1.53 -10.39 -9.96
CA THR A 921 -1.16 -10.47 -11.39
C THR A 921 0.03 -11.40 -11.65
N VAL A 922 0.92 -11.56 -10.67
CA VAL A 922 2.15 -12.34 -10.78
C VAL A 922 1.95 -13.72 -10.14
N GLY A 923 1.33 -14.64 -10.88
CA GLY A 923 1.36 -16.06 -10.50
C GLY A 923 2.80 -16.55 -10.35
N THR A 924 3.12 -17.34 -9.32
CA THR A 924 4.53 -17.59 -9.00
C THR A 924 5.29 -18.45 -10.00
N GLY A 925 6.46 -17.92 -10.35
CA GLY A 925 7.38 -18.43 -11.38
C GLY A 925 7.43 -17.51 -12.60
N GLU A 926 8.32 -17.83 -13.54
CA GLU A 926 8.43 -17.14 -14.82
C GLU A 926 7.22 -17.43 -15.77
N ASN A 927 6.27 -18.28 -15.33
CA ASN A 927 5.20 -18.82 -16.17
C ASN A 927 4.26 -17.74 -16.74
N TRP A 928 3.91 -16.72 -15.96
CA TRP A 928 3.04 -15.63 -16.44
C TRP A 928 3.71 -14.84 -17.58
N ILE A 929 5.04 -14.64 -17.50
CA ILE A 929 5.84 -14.03 -18.58
C ILE A 929 5.73 -14.87 -19.84
N THR A 930 5.77 -16.20 -19.70
CA THR A 930 5.62 -17.10 -20.85
C THR A 930 4.21 -17.15 -21.45
N GLU A 931 3.21 -16.57 -20.78
CA GLU A 931 1.82 -16.49 -21.22
C GLU A 931 1.47 -15.14 -21.87
N LEU A 932 2.29 -14.10 -21.64
CA LEU A 932 2.19 -12.81 -22.32
C LEU A 932 2.26 -12.97 -23.84
N SER A 933 1.58 -12.09 -24.58
CA SER A 933 1.69 -11.98 -26.03
C SER A 933 3.10 -11.54 -26.46
N THR A 934 3.44 -11.70 -27.74
CA THR A 934 4.77 -11.29 -28.24
C THR A 934 4.99 -9.78 -28.18
N ASP A 935 3.93 -8.99 -28.24
CA ASP A 935 4.04 -7.53 -28.15
C ASP A 935 4.22 -7.11 -26.68
N GLU A 936 3.48 -7.71 -25.75
CA GLU A 936 3.70 -7.51 -24.30
C GLU A 936 5.11 -7.98 -23.86
N LEU A 937 5.61 -9.10 -24.40
CA LEU A 937 6.98 -9.56 -24.16
C LEU A 937 8.03 -8.61 -24.74
N ARG A 938 7.77 -8.02 -25.91
CA ARG A 938 8.64 -7.02 -26.52
C ARG A 938 8.71 -5.82 -25.59
N ASP A 939 7.56 -5.31 -25.19
CA ASP A 939 7.47 -4.15 -24.31
C ASP A 939 8.16 -4.42 -22.99
N LEU A 940 7.98 -5.59 -22.38
CA LEU A 940 8.62 -5.97 -21.12
C LEU A 940 10.14 -6.13 -21.22
N PHE A 941 10.67 -6.62 -22.35
CA PHE A 941 12.11 -6.95 -22.46
C PHE A 941 12.93 -5.86 -23.15
N MET A 942 12.30 -4.92 -23.86
CA MET A 942 13.00 -3.84 -24.57
C MET A 942 13.83 -2.98 -23.62
N LEU A 943 15.05 -2.65 -24.09
CA LEU A 943 15.94 -1.71 -23.43
C LEU A 943 15.41 -0.29 -23.59
N GLY A 944 15.29 0.45 -22.50
CA GLY A 944 14.90 1.87 -22.53
C GLY A 944 16.07 2.80 -22.88
N ALA A 945 15.74 4.08 -23.10
CA ALA A 945 16.69 5.07 -23.61
C ALA A 945 17.73 5.52 -22.56
N GLU A 946 17.46 5.34 -21.27
CA GLU A 946 18.32 5.75 -20.15
C GLU A 946 19.17 4.60 -19.59
N ALA A 947 19.12 3.42 -20.23
CA ALA A 947 19.81 2.23 -19.73
C ALA A 947 21.34 2.33 -19.69
N VAL A 948 21.94 3.21 -20.52
CA VAL A 948 23.39 3.46 -20.56
C VAL A 948 23.66 4.81 -19.92
N GLY A 949 24.48 4.83 -18.87
CA GLY A 949 24.96 6.07 -18.27
C GLY A 949 26.11 6.65 -19.09
N GLU A 950 26.22 7.99 -19.15
CA GLU A 950 27.37 8.68 -19.78
C GLU A 950 28.72 8.34 -19.13
#